data_AF-A0A9P8H257-F1
#
_entry.id   AF-A0A9P8H257-F1
#
_cell.length_a   1.000
_cell.length_b   1.000
_cell.length_c   1.000
_cell.angle_alpha   90.00
_cell.angle_beta   90.00
_cell.angle_gamma   90.00
#
_symmetry.space_group_name_H-M   'P 1'
#
loop_
_entity.id
_entity.type
_entity.pdbx_description
1 polymer ?
#
loop_
_entity_poly.entity_id
_entity_poly.type
_entity_poly.pdbx_seq_one_letter_code
_entity_poly.pdbx_strand_id
1 'polypeptide(L)'
;MVLISRPPSLLRPLRLKRLPHASSLRLFTQNRPLLLITRTSSPRPQLPYLSQPSRNAFAPRQTARFLTTENKNYVKEQVWLAAKWSAVGWSFFFLGVVALYGINQEVLERNTPSPDDWSFFSRNHFRCANAAIKPDHEYTDWAQVATEFRRCLERLENPDIDGKGTTPLVPAMEHIRGVNPSAFDVSEKSYAWKEGYFQVVMQCARASEHIDNMVLDTSRAIIFPKDVVIGPSNPNPRPCPPGAEAAPREEDCGRAYAPPETFYLKVLTGLGFSSRQRIEAALAYANWLEIKGLSDSADETYKWAVDIAASALPASNAVIDQDTSILRVQEATPPSPNLLRTATALATHRARSGNVTSALPIFLSVLRARHASPVDIAPATRSEHRPFYVSDPTNTDIGSFINIVKSLLTPPSYPAEPPSGDEPFLRQPAFVPDCTEAELMLYIGEILFATASSGREDEGLGWTKQAVAIAEKGTSSNDVLPEDRDKCKACLETGIANWGAMVAKLLRESQSKPAPSSSWFSSSKTENKESHWENELRAVEETRMNLITQGINSKLAAAPQRTGTFIAAVEKSLRLLQALVQIAAGTASSAADAKTWSTARGHFALARRYLRLFKWIDFSQLTLQSLSEPDSIRRALKTSKNALLALYFFMEMFCITNAMTLTTSPFLTSLQHHALQIWFLAISVSLLLTFYDLLSSHASKKQLYTALLVDSCDILIPGSAVGWIPASSVTVGVASSVSSVMVGQQIWGRVQKQAREVEQKRREKAARKVRFGVGTKEGETEKEGIEEKMGAEKKANGNGVVNGSVKALVNATGDGNGSVKKRAKKA
;
A
#
# COMPACT_ATOMS: atom_id res chain seq x y z
N MET A 1 38.93 53.00 -22.03
CA MET A 1 39.37 54.37 -22.38
C MET A 1 39.14 54.55 -23.87
N VAL A 2 37.98 55.10 -24.28
CA VAL A 2 37.68 56.53 -24.53
C VAL A 2 37.94 56.92 -25.99
N LEU A 3 36.82 57.20 -26.68
CA LEU A 3 36.53 58.20 -27.73
C LEU A 3 37.25 58.08 -29.10
N ILE A 4 36.53 57.83 -30.20
CA ILE A 4 35.71 58.75 -31.04
C ILE A 4 36.53 59.87 -31.71
N SER A 5 36.57 59.85 -33.05
CA SER A 5 36.53 61.07 -33.88
C SER A 5 36.29 60.76 -35.38
N ARG A 6 35.18 61.26 -35.93
CA ARG A 6 35.02 61.74 -37.33
C ARG A 6 35.62 63.19 -37.41
N PRO A 7 35.66 63.98 -38.53
CA PRO A 7 35.01 63.94 -39.86
C PRO A 7 36.02 64.42 -40.98
N PRO A 8 35.72 65.19 -42.09
CA PRO A 8 34.49 65.61 -42.79
C PRO A 8 34.51 65.51 -44.35
N SER A 9 33.37 65.92 -44.91
CA SER A 9 32.90 66.14 -46.29
C SER A 9 33.51 67.34 -47.05
N LEU A 10 33.39 67.39 -48.41
CA LEU A 10 32.63 68.41 -49.21
C LEU A 10 32.93 68.40 -50.75
N LEU A 11 31.84 68.36 -51.56
CA LEU A 11 31.48 69.12 -52.80
C LEU A 11 32.14 68.93 -54.21
N ARG A 12 31.35 68.32 -55.15
CA ARG A 12 30.77 68.79 -56.47
C ARG A 12 31.61 69.52 -57.57
N PRO A 13 31.13 69.69 -58.84
CA PRO A 13 30.53 68.81 -59.90
C PRO A 13 31.15 69.04 -61.33
N LEU A 14 30.67 68.37 -62.41
CA LEU A 14 30.35 68.97 -63.75
C LEU A 14 29.71 67.96 -64.77
N ARG A 15 28.83 68.51 -65.63
CA ARG A 15 27.96 68.00 -66.74
C ARG A 15 28.75 67.45 -67.96
N LEU A 16 28.25 66.80 -69.05
CA LEU A 16 27.01 66.15 -69.57
C LEU A 16 27.27 65.84 -71.07
N LYS A 17 26.83 64.70 -71.66
CA LYS A 17 26.57 64.58 -73.13
C LYS A 17 25.66 63.39 -73.53
N ARG A 18 24.65 63.76 -74.33
CA ARG A 18 23.58 63.12 -75.12
C ARG A 18 23.63 61.64 -75.62
N LEU A 19 22.40 61.11 -75.75
CA LEU A 19 21.82 59.90 -76.39
C LEU A 19 22.04 59.74 -77.92
N PRO A 20 21.80 58.54 -78.50
CA PRO A 20 20.47 58.19 -79.06
C PRO A 20 19.94 56.74 -78.82
N HIS A 21 18.62 56.59 -79.03
CA HIS A 21 17.69 55.42 -79.12
C HIS A 21 18.20 54.19 -79.90
N ALA A 22 17.62 52.97 -79.87
CA ALA A 22 16.55 52.28 -79.14
C ALA A 22 16.59 50.78 -79.55
N SER A 23 16.27 49.83 -78.65
CA SER A 23 15.34 48.70 -78.87
C SER A 23 15.37 47.65 -77.74
N SER A 24 14.16 47.39 -77.23
CA SER A 24 13.62 46.19 -76.56
C SER A 24 14.42 45.42 -75.49
N LEU A 25 13.90 45.46 -74.27
CA LEU A 25 13.35 44.34 -73.47
C LEU A 25 13.62 44.58 -71.98
N ARG A 26 12.54 44.87 -71.24
CA ARG A 26 12.56 45.11 -69.80
C ARG A 26 12.84 43.82 -69.05
N LEU A 27 13.98 43.76 -68.39
CA LEU A 27 14.17 43.04 -67.13
C LEU A 27 13.84 44.02 -66.00
N PHE A 28 12.91 43.69 -65.11
CA PHE A 28 13.01 44.12 -63.71
C PHE A 28 12.36 43.12 -62.77
N THR A 29 13.19 42.72 -61.83
CA THR A 29 12.95 41.95 -60.60
C THR A 29 12.11 42.71 -59.58
N GLN A 30 11.61 41.95 -58.60
CA GLN A 30 11.23 42.34 -57.22
C GLN A 30 9.92 43.15 -57.01
N ASN A 31 8.95 42.52 -56.35
CA ASN A 31 8.68 42.70 -54.90
C ASN A 31 7.36 42.03 -54.48
N ARG A 32 7.29 41.58 -53.21
CA ARG A 32 6.04 41.19 -52.52
C ARG A 32 5.04 42.36 -52.48
N PRO A 33 3.75 42.11 -52.22
CA PRO A 33 3.27 42.50 -50.89
C PRO A 33 2.19 41.62 -50.23
N LEU A 34 2.10 41.83 -48.92
CA LEU A 34 1.11 41.40 -47.93
C LEU A 34 -0.36 41.60 -48.33
N LEU A 35 -1.22 40.66 -47.97
CA LEU A 35 -2.68 40.80 -48.01
C LEU A 35 -3.23 41.26 -46.65
N LEU A 36 -3.69 42.52 -46.63
CA LEU A 36 -4.55 43.10 -45.59
C LEU A 36 -6.02 43.01 -46.02
N ILE A 37 -6.85 42.68 -45.04
CA ILE A 37 -8.31 42.52 -45.07
C ILE A 37 -8.99 43.90 -45.14
N THR A 38 -10.04 44.09 -45.95
CA THR A 38 -11.20 44.96 -45.59
C THR A 38 -12.48 44.67 -46.40
N ARG A 39 -13.58 45.07 -45.76
CA ARG A 39 -15.03 44.83 -45.90
C ARG A 39 -15.76 45.57 -47.06
N THR A 40 -16.91 44.97 -47.43
CA THR A 40 -18.25 45.54 -47.80
C THR A 40 -18.42 46.55 -48.94
N SER A 41 -19.17 46.17 -49.99
CA SER A 41 -20.45 46.81 -50.43
C SER A 41 -21.06 46.07 -51.64
N SER A 42 -22.39 46.02 -51.70
CA SER A 42 -23.25 45.35 -52.72
C SER A 42 -23.36 46.19 -54.03
N PRO A 43 -24.11 45.77 -55.08
CA PRO A 43 -23.91 44.65 -55.99
C PRO A 43 -23.65 45.15 -57.44
N ARG A 44 -22.82 44.46 -58.22
CA ARG A 44 -22.71 44.71 -59.68
C ARG A 44 -23.48 43.62 -60.42
N PRO A 45 -24.39 43.94 -61.37
CA PRO A 45 -25.16 42.92 -62.08
C PRO A 45 -24.21 42.08 -62.94
N GLN A 46 -24.08 40.81 -62.60
CA GLN A 46 -23.31 39.84 -63.37
C GLN A 46 -24.22 39.22 -64.42
N LEU A 47 -23.84 39.39 -65.69
CA LEU A 47 -24.53 38.84 -66.84
C LEU A 47 -24.51 37.29 -66.79
N PRO A 48 -25.64 36.58 -67.00
CA PRO A 48 -25.76 35.14 -66.72
C PRO A 48 -25.11 34.19 -67.75
N TYR A 49 -24.19 34.68 -68.59
CA TYR A 49 -23.60 33.88 -69.68
C TYR A 49 -22.12 33.51 -69.46
N LEU A 50 -21.54 33.87 -68.31
CA LEU A 50 -20.16 33.48 -67.95
C LEU A 50 -20.05 32.62 -66.68
N SER A 51 -21.16 32.16 -66.11
CA SER A 51 -21.13 31.12 -65.08
C SER A 51 -20.95 29.74 -65.72
N GLN A 52 -19.78 29.13 -65.50
CA GLN A 52 -19.67 27.67 -65.63
C GLN A 52 -20.68 27.04 -64.66
N PRO A 53 -21.52 26.08 -65.09
CA PRO A 53 -22.52 25.50 -64.21
C PRO A 53 -21.81 24.63 -63.17
N SER A 54 -22.16 24.83 -61.90
CA SER A 54 -21.92 23.84 -60.87
C SER A 54 -22.69 22.57 -61.24
N ARG A 55 -21.98 21.55 -61.70
CA ARG A 55 -22.52 20.19 -61.80
C ARG A 55 -22.13 19.41 -60.55
N ASN A 56 -23.15 19.27 -59.71
CA ASN A 56 -23.47 18.21 -58.75
C ASN A 56 -22.39 17.19 -58.36
N ALA A 57 -22.29 17.02 -57.04
CA ALA A 57 -22.18 15.78 -56.28
C ALA A 57 -21.89 14.47 -57.05
N PHE A 58 -20.90 13.74 -56.56
CA PHE A 58 -20.43 12.40 -56.97
C PHE A 58 -19.47 12.35 -58.18
N ALA A 59 -18.23 12.79 -57.95
CA ALA A 59 -17.05 12.22 -58.61
C ALA A 59 -15.86 12.32 -57.64
N PRO A 60 -15.01 11.28 -57.51
CA PRO A 60 -13.82 11.36 -56.70
C PRO A 60 -12.93 12.45 -57.30
N ARG A 61 -12.52 13.41 -56.45
CA ARG A 61 -11.52 14.41 -56.83
C ARG A 61 -10.32 13.68 -57.43
N GLN A 62 -10.14 13.82 -58.74
CA GLN A 62 -8.90 13.44 -59.42
C GLN A 62 -7.78 14.31 -58.84
N THR A 63 -7.11 13.81 -57.81
CA THR A 63 -5.80 14.28 -57.31
C THR A 63 -4.69 13.89 -58.27
N ALA A 64 -4.94 13.96 -59.58
CA ALA A 64 -4.09 13.40 -60.61
C ALA A 64 -3.39 14.49 -61.43
N ARG A 65 -2.91 15.59 -60.81
CA ARG A 65 -1.90 16.45 -61.47
C ARG A 65 -1.17 17.46 -60.59
N PHE A 66 -0.52 17.04 -59.49
CA PHE A 66 0.50 17.90 -58.83
C PHE A 66 1.74 17.13 -58.33
N LEU A 67 2.18 16.11 -59.06
CA LEU A 67 3.56 15.61 -58.95
C LEU A 67 4.40 16.26 -60.04
N THR A 68 4.74 17.53 -59.85
CA THR A 68 5.89 18.14 -60.52
C THR A 68 7.17 17.47 -59.98
N THR A 69 8.25 17.45 -60.76
CA THR A 69 9.54 16.87 -60.34
C THR A 69 10.07 17.50 -59.05
N GLU A 70 9.77 18.78 -58.81
CA GLU A 70 10.08 19.49 -57.56
C GLU A 70 9.28 18.96 -56.36
N ASN A 71 7.96 18.73 -56.51
CA ASN A 71 7.14 18.17 -55.42
C ASN A 71 7.54 16.72 -55.07
N LYS A 72 8.00 15.93 -56.05
CA LYS A 72 8.46 14.57 -55.79
C LYS A 72 9.73 14.54 -54.94
N ASN A 73 10.68 15.43 -55.21
CA ASN A 73 11.89 15.57 -54.40
C ASN A 73 11.57 16.10 -53.01
N TYR A 74 10.70 17.11 -52.91
CA TYR A 74 10.22 17.63 -51.63
C TYR A 74 9.53 16.55 -50.78
N VAL A 75 8.59 15.77 -51.35
CA VAL A 75 7.93 14.68 -50.64
C VAL A 75 8.92 13.59 -50.23
N LYS A 76 9.88 13.23 -51.11
CA LYS A 76 10.94 12.27 -50.78
C LYS A 76 11.80 12.75 -49.60
N GLU A 77 12.18 14.02 -49.59
CA GLU A 77 12.95 14.62 -48.49
C GLU A 77 12.14 14.71 -47.20
N GLN A 78 10.86 15.10 -47.27
CA GLN A 78 9.97 15.14 -46.11
C GLN A 78 9.70 13.74 -45.53
N VAL A 79 9.48 12.73 -46.38
CA VAL A 79 9.30 11.34 -45.94
C VAL A 79 10.59 10.79 -45.35
N TRP A 80 11.76 11.07 -45.94
CA TRP A 80 13.05 10.68 -45.38
C TRP A 80 13.28 11.34 -44.02
N LEU A 81 12.97 12.64 -43.90
CA LEU A 81 13.12 13.38 -42.65
C LEU A 81 12.17 12.84 -41.58
N ALA A 82 10.91 12.57 -41.94
CA ALA A 82 9.93 11.94 -41.05
C ALA A 82 10.37 10.53 -40.63
N ALA A 83 10.90 9.72 -41.54
CA ALA A 83 11.41 8.39 -41.23
C ALA A 83 12.61 8.45 -40.27
N LYS A 84 13.55 9.39 -40.48
CA LYS A 84 14.69 9.61 -39.58
C LYS A 84 14.22 10.01 -38.17
N TRP A 85 13.32 10.98 -38.04
CA TRP A 85 12.81 11.40 -36.73
C TRP A 85 11.92 10.34 -36.08
N SER A 86 11.18 9.55 -36.88
CA SER A 86 10.41 8.40 -36.38
C SER A 86 11.35 7.31 -35.85
N ALA A 87 12.42 6.98 -36.57
CA ALA A 87 13.42 6.02 -36.11
C ALA A 87 14.09 6.49 -34.80
N VAL A 88 14.46 7.77 -34.71
CA VAL A 88 14.98 8.36 -33.46
C VAL A 88 13.95 8.26 -32.33
N GLY A 89 12.68 8.60 -32.59
CA GLY A 89 11.59 8.48 -31.62
C GLY A 89 11.38 7.05 -31.13
N TRP A 90 11.36 6.07 -32.05
CA TRP A 90 11.25 4.65 -31.71
C TRP A 90 12.45 4.13 -30.93
N SER A 91 13.66 4.58 -31.24
CA SER A 91 14.85 4.25 -30.45
C SER A 91 14.77 4.79 -29.02
N PHE A 92 14.34 6.05 -28.84
CA PHE A 92 14.12 6.61 -27.50
C PHE A 92 12.98 5.91 -26.75
N PHE A 93 11.92 5.52 -27.45
CA PHE A 93 10.84 4.74 -26.86
C PHE A 93 11.33 3.37 -26.39
N PHE A 94 12.05 2.63 -27.25
CA PHE A 94 12.62 1.32 -26.90
C PHE A 94 13.61 1.42 -25.73
N LEU A 95 14.53 2.39 -25.76
CA LEU A 95 15.43 2.66 -24.64
C LEU A 95 14.68 3.03 -23.36
N GLY A 96 13.59 3.81 -23.46
CA GLY A 96 12.72 4.13 -22.34
C GLY A 96 12.04 2.90 -21.75
N VAL A 97 11.53 1.99 -22.59
CA VAL A 97 10.92 0.72 -22.15
C VAL A 97 11.96 -0.17 -21.46
N VAL A 98 13.15 -0.31 -22.05
CA VAL A 98 14.26 -1.09 -21.45
C VAL A 98 14.69 -0.49 -20.11
N ALA A 99 14.78 0.84 -20.01
CA ALA A 99 15.13 1.53 -18.77
C ALA A 99 14.04 1.33 -17.69
N LEU A 100 12.76 1.49 -18.04
CA LEU A 100 11.65 1.23 -17.11
C LEU A 100 11.60 -0.22 -16.66
N TYR A 101 11.84 -1.17 -17.58
CA TYR A 101 11.96 -2.58 -17.26
C TYR A 101 13.12 -2.84 -16.30
N GLY A 102 14.31 -2.29 -16.57
CA GLY A 102 15.47 -2.39 -15.70
C GLY A 102 15.24 -1.82 -14.30
N ILE A 103 14.62 -0.64 -14.20
CA ILE A 103 14.23 -0.04 -12.91
C ILE A 103 13.26 -0.97 -12.18
N ASN A 104 12.26 -1.53 -12.88
CA ASN A 104 11.32 -2.46 -12.26
C ASN A 104 12.03 -3.72 -11.76
N GLN A 105 12.96 -4.29 -12.53
CA GLN A 105 13.74 -5.47 -12.11
C GLN A 105 14.62 -5.17 -10.88
N GLU A 106 15.22 -3.98 -10.81
CA GLU A 106 16.01 -3.55 -9.65
C GLU A 106 15.15 -3.36 -8.40
N VAL A 107 13.94 -2.80 -8.54
CA VAL A 107 12.97 -2.70 -7.45
C VAL A 107 12.57 -4.09 -6.96
N LEU A 108 12.33 -5.03 -7.88
CA LEU A 108 12.00 -6.41 -7.53
C LEU A 108 13.17 -7.13 -6.86
N GLU A 109 14.41 -6.93 -7.32
CA GLU A 109 15.61 -7.50 -6.71
C GLU A 109 15.77 -7.07 -5.24
N ARG A 110 15.45 -5.82 -4.93
CA ARG A 110 15.55 -5.31 -3.56
C ARG A 110 14.46 -5.83 -2.64
N ASN A 111 13.26 -6.02 -3.19
CA ASN A 111 12.15 -6.56 -2.42
C ASN A 111 12.32 -8.06 -2.17
N THR A 112 12.80 -8.79 -3.18
CA THR A 112 13.04 -10.23 -3.15
C THR A 112 14.40 -10.53 -3.79
N PRO A 113 15.49 -10.58 -2.99
CA PRO A 113 16.83 -10.80 -3.51
C PRO A 113 16.93 -12.20 -4.13
N SER A 114 17.50 -12.27 -5.33
CA SER A 114 17.73 -13.53 -6.03
C SER A 114 19.21 -13.92 -5.96
N PRO A 115 19.54 -15.22 -5.95
CA PRO A 115 20.94 -15.67 -5.87
C PRO A 115 21.77 -15.17 -7.06
N ASP A 116 23.00 -14.71 -6.78
CA ASP A 116 23.90 -14.20 -7.83
C ASP A 116 24.44 -15.31 -8.74
N ASP A 117 24.44 -16.55 -8.28
CA ASP A 117 24.87 -17.72 -9.05
C ASP A 117 23.90 -18.09 -10.18
N TRP A 118 22.70 -17.51 -10.20
CA TRP A 118 21.67 -17.84 -11.18
C TRP A 118 21.79 -17.01 -12.46
N SER A 119 21.49 -17.63 -13.59
CA SER A 119 21.34 -16.91 -14.86
C SER A 119 20.24 -15.84 -14.79
N PHE A 120 20.38 -14.81 -15.63
CA PHE A 120 19.44 -13.69 -15.70
C PHE A 120 17.98 -14.15 -15.86
N PHE A 121 17.71 -15.15 -16.70
CA PHE A 121 16.35 -15.65 -16.93
C PHE A 121 15.77 -16.34 -15.70
N SER A 122 16.56 -17.11 -14.96
CA SER A 122 16.10 -17.77 -13.73
C SER A 122 15.78 -16.75 -12.63
N ARG A 123 16.63 -15.73 -12.47
CA ARG A 123 16.37 -14.56 -11.60
C ARG A 123 15.12 -13.80 -12.04
N ASN A 124 14.92 -13.63 -13.35
CA ASN A 124 13.75 -12.96 -13.90
C ASN A 124 12.46 -13.72 -13.61
N HIS A 125 12.42 -15.04 -13.86
CA HIS A 125 11.26 -15.88 -13.55
C HIS A 125 10.93 -15.87 -12.05
N PHE A 126 11.95 -16.02 -11.19
CA PHE A 126 11.80 -15.96 -9.73
C PHE A 126 11.18 -14.63 -9.27
N ARG A 127 11.71 -13.51 -9.75
CA ARG A 127 11.20 -12.17 -9.40
C ARG A 127 9.81 -11.91 -9.96
N CYS A 128 9.54 -12.30 -11.20
CA CYS A 128 8.22 -12.17 -11.80
C CYS A 128 7.17 -13.00 -11.06
N ALA A 129 7.52 -14.23 -10.64
CA ALA A 129 6.64 -15.09 -9.87
C ALA A 129 6.33 -14.49 -8.49
N ASN A 130 7.35 -14.04 -7.75
CA ASN A 130 7.17 -13.38 -6.46
C ASN A 130 6.39 -12.06 -6.57
N ALA A 131 6.59 -11.29 -7.65
CA ALA A 131 5.85 -10.05 -7.90
C ALA A 131 4.36 -10.29 -8.22
N ALA A 132 4.04 -11.46 -8.79
CA ALA A 132 2.68 -11.88 -9.10
C ALA A 132 1.91 -12.34 -7.84
N ILE A 133 2.61 -12.78 -6.79
CA ILE A 133 1.99 -13.05 -5.48
C ILE A 133 1.54 -11.71 -4.86
N LYS A 134 0.23 -11.56 -4.66
CA LYS A 134 -0.38 -10.38 -4.04
C LYS A 134 -0.84 -10.71 -2.61
N PRO A 135 -0.95 -9.71 -1.72
CA PRO A 135 -1.51 -9.93 -0.39
C PRO A 135 -2.96 -10.42 -0.46
N ASP A 136 -3.42 -11.15 0.56
CA ASP A 136 -4.70 -11.92 0.60
C ASP A 136 -5.98 -11.16 0.20
N HIS A 137 -5.96 -9.83 0.18
CA HIS A 137 -7.10 -9.00 -0.22
C HIS A 137 -7.18 -8.75 -1.74
N GLU A 138 -6.13 -9.09 -2.48
CA GLU A 138 -6.02 -8.90 -3.93
C GLU A 138 -5.93 -10.27 -4.62
N TYR A 139 -6.64 -10.42 -5.74
CA TYR A 139 -6.68 -11.67 -6.48
C TYR A 139 -5.28 -12.00 -7.02
N THR A 140 -4.75 -13.15 -6.63
CA THR A 140 -3.50 -13.70 -7.15
C THR A 140 -3.81 -14.74 -8.24
N ASP A 141 -3.26 -14.56 -9.43
CA ASP A 141 -3.33 -15.56 -10.49
C ASP A 141 -2.32 -16.68 -10.22
N TRP A 142 -2.77 -17.70 -9.49
CA TRP A 142 -1.92 -18.84 -9.14
C TRP A 142 -1.46 -19.63 -10.37
N ALA A 143 -2.23 -19.65 -11.47
CA ALA A 143 -1.84 -20.33 -12.71
C ALA A 143 -0.60 -19.66 -13.34
N GLN A 144 -0.55 -18.33 -13.33
CA GLN A 144 0.63 -17.58 -13.75
C GLN A 144 1.82 -17.84 -12.80
N VAL A 145 1.59 -17.76 -11.49
CA VAL A 145 2.64 -17.98 -10.46
C VAL A 145 3.28 -19.36 -10.61
N ALA A 146 2.48 -20.42 -10.71
CA ALA A 146 2.97 -21.78 -10.91
C ALA A 146 3.73 -21.95 -12.23
N THR A 147 3.28 -21.30 -13.31
CA THR A 147 3.96 -21.38 -14.60
C THR A 147 5.35 -20.74 -14.52
N GLU A 148 5.49 -19.58 -13.88
CA GLU A 148 6.78 -18.90 -13.74
C GLU A 148 7.72 -19.65 -12.79
N PHE A 149 7.24 -20.16 -11.66
CA PHE A 149 8.07 -20.98 -10.77
C PHE A 149 8.48 -22.32 -11.39
N ARG A 150 7.60 -22.97 -12.16
CA ARG A 150 7.95 -24.17 -12.92
C ARG A 150 9.08 -23.92 -13.91
N ARG A 151 8.98 -22.84 -14.70
CA ARG A 151 10.05 -22.44 -15.63
C ARG A 151 11.36 -22.14 -14.90
N CYS A 152 11.29 -21.56 -13.71
CA CYS A 152 12.45 -21.36 -12.85
C CYS A 152 13.05 -22.70 -12.41
N LEU A 153 12.23 -23.59 -11.86
CA LEU A 153 12.65 -24.91 -11.36
C LEU A 153 13.26 -25.78 -12.47
N GLU A 154 12.64 -25.84 -13.65
CA GLU A 154 13.15 -26.54 -14.84
C GLU A 154 14.57 -26.10 -15.21
N ARG A 155 14.88 -24.81 -15.07
CA ARG A 155 16.21 -24.27 -15.37
C ARG A 155 17.23 -24.57 -14.27
N LEU A 156 16.79 -24.58 -13.01
CA LEU A 156 17.63 -24.90 -11.85
C LEU A 156 17.97 -26.40 -11.78
N GLU A 157 17.13 -27.26 -12.33
CA GLU A 157 17.35 -28.72 -12.37
C GLU A 157 18.03 -29.18 -13.67
N ASN A 158 18.12 -28.30 -14.67
CA ASN A 158 18.79 -28.62 -15.93
C ASN A 158 20.33 -28.53 -15.76
N PRO A 159 21.07 -29.65 -15.97
CA PRO A 159 22.52 -29.68 -15.80
C PRO A 159 23.29 -28.79 -16.78
N ASP A 160 22.70 -28.49 -17.94
CA ASP A 160 23.34 -27.68 -19.00
C ASP A 160 23.23 -26.16 -18.72
N ILE A 161 22.42 -25.75 -17.75
CA ILE A 161 22.12 -24.34 -17.45
C ILE A 161 22.55 -24.00 -16.01
N ASP A 162 21.59 -23.79 -15.10
CA ASP A 162 21.86 -23.37 -13.71
C ASP A 162 21.99 -24.57 -12.74
N GLY A 163 21.61 -25.76 -13.19
CA GLY A 163 21.69 -27.03 -12.45
C GLY A 163 23.05 -27.72 -12.52
N LYS A 164 24.08 -27.09 -13.11
CA LYS A 164 25.43 -27.66 -13.17
C LYS A 164 25.96 -28.04 -11.78
N GLY A 165 26.22 -29.31 -11.51
CA GLY A 165 26.67 -29.78 -10.19
C GLY A 165 25.54 -30.16 -9.22
N THR A 166 24.29 -30.26 -9.72
CA THR A 166 23.22 -30.97 -9.01
C THR A 166 23.14 -32.40 -9.55
N THR A 167 22.97 -33.38 -8.67
CA THR A 167 22.79 -34.78 -9.09
C THR A 167 21.45 -35.31 -8.59
N PRO A 168 20.63 -35.94 -9.46
CA PRO A 168 19.39 -36.56 -9.01
C PRO A 168 19.73 -37.83 -8.21
N LEU A 169 19.15 -37.96 -7.01
CA LEU A 169 19.34 -39.15 -6.16
C LEU A 169 18.71 -40.40 -6.77
N VAL A 170 17.65 -40.23 -7.57
CA VAL A 170 16.98 -41.30 -8.32
C VAL A 170 16.93 -40.91 -9.80
N PRO A 171 17.86 -41.42 -10.64
CA PRO A 171 18.04 -40.93 -12.01
C PRO A 171 16.99 -41.41 -13.04
N ALA A 172 15.99 -42.21 -12.64
CA ALA A 172 15.13 -42.95 -13.56
C ALA A 172 13.62 -42.69 -13.38
N MET A 173 13.21 -41.48 -12.98
CA MET A 173 11.79 -41.13 -12.87
C MET A 173 11.40 -40.10 -13.95
N GLU A 174 10.27 -40.35 -14.61
CA GLU A 174 9.80 -39.51 -15.72
C GLU A 174 9.38 -38.11 -15.21
N HIS A 175 9.73 -37.06 -15.97
CA HIS A 175 9.41 -35.68 -15.61
C HIS A 175 7.91 -35.44 -15.69
N ILE A 176 7.28 -35.04 -14.59
CA ILE A 176 5.85 -34.72 -14.57
C ILE A 176 5.69 -33.26 -15.01
N ARG A 177 5.29 -33.04 -16.27
CA ARG A 177 5.18 -31.71 -16.90
C ARG A 177 6.42 -30.82 -16.69
N GLY A 178 7.62 -31.41 -16.85
CA GLY A 178 8.88 -30.68 -16.71
C GLY A 178 9.38 -30.51 -15.28
N VAL A 179 8.61 -30.93 -14.27
CA VAL A 179 9.11 -31.06 -12.89
C VAL A 179 9.71 -32.44 -12.71
N ASN A 180 10.98 -32.54 -12.30
CA ASN A 180 11.57 -33.83 -11.97
C ASN A 180 11.07 -34.27 -10.57
N PRO A 181 10.42 -35.43 -10.41
CA PRO A 181 9.97 -35.89 -9.09
C PRO A 181 11.12 -36.37 -8.19
N SER A 182 12.33 -36.60 -8.72
CA SER A 182 13.48 -37.01 -7.92
C SER A 182 14.00 -35.89 -7.03
N ALA A 183 14.43 -36.24 -5.82
CA ALA A 183 15.22 -35.34 -4.99
C ALA A 183 16.65 -35.18 -5.53
N PHE A 184 17.26 -34.03 -5.25
CA PHE A 184 18.59 -33.66 -5.72
C PHE A 184 19.58 -33.58 -4.55
N ASP A 185 20.85 -33.92 -4.82
CA ASP A 185 21.96 -33.54 -3.97
C ASP A 185 22.45 -32.15 -4.38
N VAL A 186 22.31 -31.20 -3.46
CA VAL A 186 22.70 -29.79 -3.62
C VAL A 186 23.82 -29.39 -2.66
N SER A 187 24.48 -30.37 -2.02
CA SER A 187 25.48 -30.13 -0.96
C SER A 187 26.68 -29.29 -1.42
N GLU A 188 27.10 -29.44 -2.68
CA GLU A 188 28.23 -28.72 -3.26
C GLU A 188 27.91 -27.26 -3.66
N LYS A 189 26.63 -26.86 -3.61
CA LYS A 189 26.18 -25.53 -4.02
C LYS A 189 26.37 -24.47 -2.93
N SER A 190 26.48 -23.21 -3.36
CA SER A 190 26.54 -22.07 -2.44
C SER A 190 25.28 -21.97 -1.58
N TYR A 191 25.42 -21.33 -0.41
CA TYR A 191 24.28 -21.07 0.46
C TYR A 191 23.15 -20.31 -0.26
N ALA A 192 23.49 -19.25 -1.00
CA ALA A 192 22.51 -18.45 -1.74
C ALA A 192 21.74 -19.29 -2.76
N TRP A 193 22.45 -20.17 -3.50
CA TRP A 193 21.82 -21.07 -4.46
C TRP A 193 20.88 -22.05 -3.76
N LYS A 194 21.29 -22.66 -2.63
CA LYS A 194 20.48 -23.62 -1.86
C LYS A 194 19.21 -22.98 -1.28
N GLU A 195 19.32 -21.80 -0.69
CA GLU A 195 18.17 -21.07 -0.13
C GLU A 195 17.21 -20.62 -1.24
N GLY A 196 17.73 -20.11 -2.37
CA GLY A 196 16.89 -19.79 -3.52
C GLY A 196 16.17 -21.01 -4.09
N TYR A 197 16.85 -22.15 -4.22
CA TYR A 197 16.26 -23.40 -4.71
C TYR A 197 15.18 -23.91 -3.74
N PHE A 198 15.46 -23.91 -2.44
CA PHE A 198 14.48 -24.22 -1.39
C PHE A 198 13.24 -23.33 -1.52
N GLN A 199 13.40 -22.01 -1.66
CA GLN A 199 12.30 -21.08 -1.84
C GLN A 199 11.48 -21.37 -3.10
N VAL A 200 12.12 -21.66 -4.24
CA VAL A 200 11.41 -22.02 -5.48
C VAL A 200 10.61 -23.31 -5.31
N VAL A 201 11.19 -24.34 -4.69
CA VAL A 201 10.51 -25.63 -4.47
C VAL A 201 9.32 -25.46 -3.51
N MET A 202 9.49 -24.71 -2.42
CA MET A 202 8.40 -24.43 -1.47
C MET A 202 7.28 -23.60 -2.11
N GLN A 203 7.61 -22.61 -2.94
CA GLN A 203 6.60 -21.83 -3.66
C GLN A 203 5.92 -22.64 -4.78
N CYS A 204 6.63 -23.57 -5.43
CA CYS A 204 6.00 -24.55 -6.33
C CYS A 204 4.98 -25.41 -5.58
N ALA A 205 5.34 -25.88 -4.38
CA ALA A 205 4.44 -26.64 -3.52
C ALA A 205 3.19 -25.80 -3.19
N ARG A 206 3.36 -24.60 -2.66
CA ARG A 206 2.24 -23.69 -2.34
C ARG A 206 1.36 -23.37 -3.55
N ALA A 207 1.96 -23.07 -4.70
CA ALA A 207 1.21 -22.81 -5.92
C ALA A 207 0.42 -24.06 -6.36
N SER A 208 0.98 -25.25 -6.18
CA SER A 208 0.30 -26.51 -6.48
C SER A 208 -0.89 -26.78 -5.56
N GLU A 209 -0.84 -26.38 -4.28
CA GLU A 209 -1.97 -26.49 -3.36
C GLU A 209 -3.16 -25.65 -3.83
N HIS A 210 -2.90 -24.42 -4.28
CA HIS A 210 -3.93 -23.52 -4.78
C HIS A 210 -4.50 -23.94 -6.14
N ILE A 211 -3.75 -24.69 -6.94
CA ILE A 211 -4.10 -25.12 -8.30
C ILE A 211 -4.65 -26.56 -8.30
N ASP A 212 -4.75 -27.22 -7.15
CA ASP A 212 -5.15 -28.64 -7.08
C ASP A 212 -6.53 -28.93 -7.69
N ASN A 213 -7.46 -27.97 -7.58
CA ASN A 213 -8.80 -28.05 -8.20
C ASN A 213 -8.85 -27.53 -9.65
N MET A 214 -7.70 -27.33 -10.29
CA MET A 214 -7.58 -26.82 -11.65
C MET A 214 -7.04 -27.90 -12.61
N VAL A 215 -7.42 -27.76 -13.86
CA VAL A 215 -7.17 -28.72 -14.93
C VAL A 215 -6.55 -27.97 -16.11
N LEU A 216 -5.54 -28.54 -16.74
CA LEU A 216 -4.97 -27.96 -17.96
C LEU A 216 -5.62 -28.58 -19.18
N ASP A 217 -6.13 -27.73 -20.06
CA ASP A 217 -6.47 -28.09 -21.42
C ASP A 217 -5.19 -28.36 -22.22
N THR A 218 -5.00 -29.62 -22.64
CA THR A 218 -3.83 -30.05 -23.40
C THR A 218 -3.78 -29.47 -24.81
N SER A 219 -4.92 -29.08 -25.39
CA SER A 219 -5.01 -28.53 -26.74
C SER A 219 -4.56 -27.07 -26.82
N ARG A 220 -4.91 -26.27 -25.80
CA ARG A 220 -4.64 -24.82 -25.75
C ARG A 220 -3.58 -24.42 -24.73
N ALA A 221 -3.16 -25.34 -23.85
CA ALA A 221 -2.28 -25.07 -22.73
C ALA A 221 -2.81 -23.97 -21.77
N ILE A 222 -4.13 -23.95 -21.55
CA ILE A 222 -4.81 -23.01 -20.66
C ILE A 222 -5.36 -23.76 -19.44
N ILE A 223 -5.23 -23.15 -18.27
CA ILE A 223 -5.66 -23.74 -17.01
C ILE A 223 -7.10 -23.30 -16.71
N PHE A 224 -7.99 -24.25 -16.48
CA PHE A 224 -9.39 -24.05 -16.13
C PHE A 224 -9.73 -24.67 -14.77
N PRO A 225 -10.66 -24.08 -13.99
CA PRO A 225 -11.23 -24.76 -12.83
C PRO A 225 -11.91 -26.07 -13.23
N LYS A 226 -11.76 -27.13 -12.41
CA LYS A 226 -12.41 -28.42 -12.67
C LYS A 226 -13.94 -28.30 -12.77
N ASP A 227 -14.53 -27.37 -12.03
CA ASP A 227 -15.99 -27.14 -11.97
C ASP A 227 -16.60 -26.65 -13.29
N VAL A 228 -15.79 -26.08 -14.20
CA VAL A 228 -16.26 -25.59 -15.51
C VAL A 228 -16.04 -26.61 -16.63
N VAL A 229 -15.27 -27.68 -16.38
CA VAL A 229 -14.93 -28.69 -17.39
C VAL A 229 -16.17 -29.50 -17.75
N ILE A 230 -16.40 -29.67 -19.05
CA ILE A 230 -17.56 -30.41 -19.58
C ILE A 230 -17.17 -31.89 -19.70
N GLY A 231 -17.83 -32.76 -18.95
CA GLY A 231 -17.56 -34.19 -19.06
C GLY A 231 -18.48 -35.08 -18.22
N PRO A 232 -18.36 -36.42 -18.38
CA PRO A 232 -19.15 -37.38 -17.61
C PRO A 232 -18.98 -37.24 -16.09
N SER A 233 -17.80 -36.81 -15.61
CA SER A 233 -17.56 -36.59 -14.18
C SER A 233 -18.23 -35.31 -13.65
N ASN A 234 -18.62 -34.40 -14.54
CA ASN A 234 -19.28 -33.14 -14.21
C ASN A 234 -20.44 -32.88 -15.19
N PRO A 235 -21.60 -33.57 -15.01
CA PRO A 235 -22.71 -33.51 -15.94
C PRO A 235 -23.40 -32.13 -16.00
N ASN A 236 -23.26 -31.31 -14.96
CA ASN A 236 -23.82 -29.96 -14.88
C ASN A 236 -22.69 -28.94 -14.59
N PRO A 237 -21.85 -28.63 -15.59
CA PRO A 237 -20.72 -27.73 -15.39
C PRO A 237 -21.18 -26.30 -15.14
N ARG A 238 -20.43 -25.59 -14.29
CA ARG A 238 -20.66 -24.15 -14.07
C ARG A 238 -20.30 -23.38 -15.36
N PRO A 239 -21.10 -22.40 -15.79
CA PRO A 239 -20.76 -21.60 -16.96
C PRO A 239 -19.47 -20.80 -16.75
N CYS A 240 -18.66 -20.67 -17.80
CA CYS A 240 -17.47 -19.81 -17.78
C CYS A 240 -17.84 -18.35 -17.48
N PRO A 241 -16.99 -17.60 -16.77
CA PRO A 241 -17.17 -16.17 -16.57
C PRO A 241 -17.31 -15.41 -17.91
N PRO A 242 -18.09 -14.32 -17.96
CA PRO A 242 -18.21 -13.51 -19.17
C PRO A 242 -16.84 -13.01 -19.66
N GLY A 243 -16.49 -13.33 -20.90
CA GLY A 243 -15.21 -12.95 -21.52
C GLY A 243 -14.07 -13.98 -21.36
N ALA A 244 -14.28 -15.07 -20.61
CA ALA A 244 -13.35 -16.20 -20.57
C ALA A 244 -13.50 -17.11 -21.80
N GLU A 245 -12.47 -17.88 -22.10
CA GLU A 245 -12.51 -18.87 -23.19
C GLU A 245 -13.52 -20.00 -22.93
N ALA A 246 -13.94 -20.67 -24.02
CA ALA A 246 -14.85 -21.80 -23.93
C ALA A 246 -14.26 -22.94 -23.08
N ALA A 247 -15.10 -23.53 -22.23
CA ALA A 247 -14.72 -24.63 -21.35
C ALA A 247 -14.20 -25.83 -22.17
N PRO A 248 -13.09 -26.45 -21.75
CA PRO A 248 -12.57 -27.65 -22.39
C PRO A 248 -13.45 -28.87 -22.07
N ARG A 249 -13.31 -29.90 -22.91
CA ARG A 249 -13.88 -31.22 -22.64
C ARG A 249 -12.98 -31.99 -21.69
N GLU A 250 -13.56 -32.86 -20.87
CA GLU A 250 -12.83 -33.70 -19.93
C GLU A 250 -11.82 -34.65 -20.62
N GLU A 251 -12.08 -35.06 -21.86
CA GLU A 251 -11.15 -35.89 -22.65
C GLU A 251 -9.84 -35.17 -23.01
N ASP A 252 -9.88 -33.84 -23.20
CA ASP A 252 -8.72 -33.02 -23.58
C ASP A 252 -7.98 -32.45 -22.35
N CYS A 253 -8.42 -32.84 -21.16
CA CYS A 253 -7.98 -32.32 -19.89
C CYS A 253 -6.92 -33.20 -19.22
N GLY A 254 -5.87 -32.58 -18.69
CA GLY A 254 -4.87 -33.23 -17.85
C GLY A 254 -4.63 -32.48 -16.54
N ARG A 255 -3.85 -33.07 -15.63
CA ARG A 255 -3.48 -32.39 -14.36
C ARG A 255 -2.81 -31.05 -14.65
N ALA A 256 -3.19 -29.97 -13.96
CA ALA A 256 -2.60 -28.66 -14.22
C ALA A 256 -1.14 -28.58 -13.77
N TYR A 257 -0.81 -29.19 -12.63
CA TYR A 257 0.51 -29.13 -12.02
C TYR A 257 0.90 -30.46 -11.35
N ALA A 258 2.18 -30.61 -10.99
CA ALA A 258 2.63 -31.74 -10.19
C ALA A 258 2.02 -31.67 -8.77
N PRO A 259 1.75 -32.83 -8.13
CA PRO A 259 1.12 -32.82 -6.81
C PRO A 259 2.05 -32.20 -5.76
N PRO A 260 1.51 -31.48 -4.75
CA PRO A 260 2.31 -30.77 -3.73
C PRO A 260 3.34 -31.64 -3.02
N GLU A 261 2.96 -32.89 -2.74
CA GLU A 261 3.81 -33.91 -2.12
C GLU A 261 5.17 -34.06 -2.82
N THR A 262 5.22 -34.00 -4.16
CA THR A 262 6.49 -34.14 -4.90
C THR A 262 7.50 -33.06 -4.55
N PHE A 263 7.03 -31.83 -4.29
CA PHE A 263 7.90 -30.72 -3.93
C PHE A 263 8.35 -30.79 -2.47
N TYR A 264 7.45 -31.14 -1.55
CA TYR A 264 7.81 -31.31 -0.14
C TYR A 264 8.79 -32.47 0.06
N LEU A 265 8.51 -33.63 -0.53
CA LEU A 265 9.40 -34.79 -0.46
C LEU A 265 10.77 -34.51 -1.08
N LYS A 266 10.84 -33.69 -2.12
CA LYS A 266 12.11 -33.27 -2.73
C LYS A 266 13.02 -32.53 -1.74
N VAL A 267 12.47 -31.68 -0.87
CA VAL A 267 13.24 -31.03 0.19
C VAL A 267 13.59 -32.00 1.33
N LEU A 268 12.61 -32.82 1.75
CA LEU A 268 12.77 -33.73 2.89
C LEU A 268 13.79 -34.83 2.63
N THR A 269 13.83 -35.35 1.40
CA THR A 269 14.74 -36.43 0.99
C THR A 269 16.01 -35.93 0.30
N GLY A 270 16.07 -34.64 -0.08
CA GLY A 270 17.25 -34.05 -0.71
C GLY A 270 18.42 -33.86 0.25
N LEU A 271 19.64 -33.87 -0.30
CA LEU A 271 20.89 -33.67 0.45
C LEU A 271 21.37 -32.22 0.33
N GLY A 272 21.95 -31.69 1.41
CA GLY A 272 22.50 -30.32 1.45
C GLY A 272 21.58 -29.25 2.06
N PHE A 273 20.34 -29.59 2.42
CA PHE A 273 19.40 -28.71 3.11
C PHE A 273 19.65 -28.66 4.63
N SER A 274 19.39 -27.50 5.24
CA SER A 274 19.48 -27.32 6.69
C SER A 274 18.31 -27.98 7.42
N SER A 275 18.49 -28.30 8.71
CA SER A 275 17.42 -28.81 9.59
C SER A 275 16.21 -27.88 9.57
N ARG A 276 16.44 -26.55 9.59
CA ARG A 276 15.39 -25.52 9.50
C ARG A 276 14.52 -25.68 8.26
N GLN A 277 15.14 -25.82 7.08
CA GLN A 277 14.47 -25.94 5.79
C GLN A 277 13.68 -27.24 5.70
N ARG A 278 14.25 -28.36 6.17
CA ARG A 278 13.56 -29.66 6.21
C ARG A 278 12.35 -29.63 7.13
N ILE A 279 12.49 -29.04 8.32
CA ILE A 279 11.37 -28.87 9.26
C ILE A 279 10.27 -28.00 8.63
N GLU A 280 10.63 -26.90 7.99
CA GLU A 280 9.66 -26.02 7.33
C GLU A 280 8.88 -26.75 6.22
N ALA A 281 9.57 -27.57 5.41
CA ALA A 281 8.93 -28.43 4.43
C ALA A 281 8.02 -29.49 5.07
N ALA A 282 8.46 -30.14 6.15
CA ALA A 282 7.66 -31.16 6.86
C ALA A 282 6.39 -30.56 7.46
N LEU A 283 6.50 -29.40 8.12
CA LEU A 283 5.35 -28.71 8.72
C LEU A 283 4.36 -28.22 7.66
N ALA A 284 4.85 -27.70 6.53
CA ALA A 284 3.99 -27.31 5.42
C ALA A 284 3.27 -28.52 4.78
N TYR A 285 3.99 -29.62 4.58
CA TYR A 285 3.41 -30.86 4.08
C TYR A 285 2.35 -31.44 5.01
N ALA A 286 2.62 -31.45 6.33
CA ALA A 286 1.66 -31.91 7.33
C ALA A 286 0.39 -31.04 7.34
N ASN A 287 0.53 -29.72 7.27
CA ASN A 287 -0.60 -28.79 7.19
C ASN A 287 -1.43 -29.01 5.91
N TRP A 288 -0.79 -29.30 4.78
CA TRP A 288 -1.49 -29.67 3.55
C TRP A 288 -2.30 -30.97 3.69
N LEU A 289 -1.71 -32.00 4.31
CA LEU A 289 -2.41 -33.26 4.61
C LEU A 289 -3.62 -33.03 5.52
N GLU A 290 -3.50 -32.11 6.49
CA GLU A 290 -4.61 -31.70 7.35
C GLU A 290 -5.74 -31.04 6.53
N ILE A 291 -5.41 -30.13 5.60
CA ILE A 291 -6.38 -29.50 4.69
C ILE A 291 -7.09 -30.55 3.82
N LYS A 292 -6.40 -31.64 3.47
CA LYS A 292 -6.99 -32.78 2.74
C LYS A 292 -7.85 -33.71 3.60
N GLY A 293 -7.87 -33.52 4.92
CA GLY A 293 -8.59 -34.37 5.86
C GLY A 293 -7.89 -35.69 6.18
N LEU A 294 -6.60 -35.82 5.87
CA LEU A 294 -5.77 -36.99 6.15
C LEU A 294 -5.06 -36.82 7.50
N SER A 295 -5.83 -36.80 8.60
CA SER A 295 -5.33 -36.47 9.95
C SER A 295 -4.22 -37.40 10.45
N ASP A 296 -4.32 -38.69 10.12
CA ASP A 296 -3.37 -39.72 10.61
C ASP A 296 -2.02 -39.56 9.90
N SER A 297 -2.03 -39.38 8.58
CA SER A 297 -0.82 -39.09 7.80
C SER A 297 -0.20 -37.75 8.19
N ALA A 298 -1.02 -36.75 8.53
CA ALA A 298 -0.56 -35.48 9.07
C ALA A 298 0.13 -35.66 10.43
N ASP A 299 -0.42 -36.47 11.36
CA ASP A 299 0.20 -36.74 12.67
C ASP A 299 1.56 -37.42 12.51
N GLU A 300 1.69 -38.41 11.62
CA GLU A 300 2.98 -39.04 11.31
C GLU A 300 3.99 -38.05 10.70
N THR A 301 3.53 -37.13 9.84
CA THR A 301 4.40 -36.11 9.25
C THR A 301 4.84 -35.07 10.30
N TYR A 302 3.97 -34.68 11.23
CA TYR A 302 4.36 -33.82 12.35
C TYR A 302 5.34 -34.51 13.30
N LYS A 303 5.16 -35.81 13.60
CA LYS A 303 6.16 -36.61 14.32
C LYS A 303 7.49 -36.64 13.60
N TRP A 304 7.48 -36.86 12.28
CA TRP A 304 8.69 -36.84 11.48
C TRP A 304 9.41 -35.49 11.55
N ALA A 305 8.68 -34.36 11.59
CA ALA A 305 9.26 -33.04 11.80
C ALA A 305 9.95 -32.93 13.18
N VAL A 306 9.33 -33.47 14.24
CA VAL A 306 9.92 -33.54 15.59
C VAL A 306 11.17 -34.41 15.60
N ASP A 307 11.17 -35.55 14.90
CA ASP A 307 12.33 -36.44 14.80
C ASP A 307 13.50 -35.78 14.06
N ILE A 308 13.22 -35.01 13.00
CA ILE A 308 14.23 -34.20 12.31
C ILE A 308 14.86 -33.20 13.29
N ALA A 309 14.03 -32.46 14.04
CA ALA A 309 14.50 -31.50 15.04
C ALA A 309 15.29 -32.16 16.18
N ALA A 310 14.86 -33.34 16.63
CA ALA A 310 15.52 -34.10 17.68
C ALA A 310 16.86 -34.68 17.20
N SER A 311 16.94 -35.15 15.95
CA SER A 311 18.16 -35.71 15.35
C SER A 311 19.30 -34.69 15.19
N ALA A 312 18.95 -33.40 15.11
CA ALA A 312 19.92 -32.31 15.05
C ALA A 312 20.61 -32.02 16.40
N LEU A 313 20.07 -32.55 17.51
CA LEU A 313 20.61 -32.36 18.85
C LEU A 313 21.61 -33.47 19.23
N PRO A 314 22.75 -33.14 19.87
CA PRO A 314 23.77 -34.12 20.25
C PRO A 314 23.32 -35.10 21.35
N ALA A 315 22.30 -34.76 22.14
CA ALA A 315 21.76 -35.59 23.24
C ALA A 315 20.22 -35.62 23.23
N SER A 316 19.61 -36.02 22.11
CA SER A 316 18.16 -36.04 21.89
C SER A 316 17.36 -36.73 23.01
N ASN A 317 17.79 -37.93 23.43
CA ASN A 317 17.13 -38.72 24.48
C ASN A 317 17.08 -38.03 25.85
N ALA A 318 17.97 -37.07 26.12
CA ALA A 318 17.96 -36.33 27.38
C ALA A 318 16.88 -35.22 27.37
N VAL A 319 16.52 -34.70 26.19
CA VAL A 319 15.70 -33.49 26.01
C VAL A 319 14.26 -33.82 25.65
N ILE A 320 14.00 -34.88 24.87
CA ILE A 320 12.64 -35.24 24.42
C ILE A 320 12.36 -36.72 24.62
N ASP A 321 11.13 -37.03 25.02
CA ASP A 321 10.58 -38.37 24.96
C ASP A 321 9.99 -38.64 23.58
N GLN A 322 10.54 -39.60 22.83
CA GLN A 322 10.21 -39.80 21.41
C GLN A 322 8.75 -40.22 21.19
N ASP A 323 8.23 -41.12 22.04
CA ASP A 323 6.88 -41.66 21.89
C ASP A 323 5.78 -40.63 22.20
N THR A 324 5.98 -39.83 23.25
CA THR A 324 4.99 -38.85 23.71
C THR A 324 5.22 -37.45 23.16
N SER A 325 6.42 -37.19 22.61
CA SER A 325 6.91 -35.88 22.18
C SER A 325 6.91 -34.81 23.30
N ILE A 326 6.96 -35.25 24.56
CA ILE A 326 7.01 -34.38 25.74
C ILE A 326 8.47 -34.00 26.03
N LEU A 327 8.70 -32.70 26.25
CA LEU A 327 10.04 -32.18 26.57
C LEU A 327 10.39 -32.42 28.05
N ARG A 328 11.59 -32.93 28.29
CA ARG A 328 12.19 -33.11 29.62
C ARG A 328 12.85 -31.80 30.03
N VAL A 329 12.26 -31.14 31.02
CA VAL A 329 12.71 -29.81 31.47
C VAL A 329 13.96 -29.97 32.34
N GLN A 330 15.13 -29.61 31.80
CA GLN A 330 16.40 -29.57 32.53
C GLN A 330 17.17 -28.29 32.18
N GLU A 331 17.61 -27.52 33.19
CA GLU A 331 18.38 -26.28 32.99
C GLU A 331 19.74 -26.53 32.30
N ALA A 332 20.30 -27.74 32.48
CA ALA A 332 21.61 -28.11 31.93
C ALA A 332 21.59 -28.43 30.43
N THR A 333 20.42 -28.75 29.85
CA THR A 333 20.27 -29.13 28.44
C THR A 333 19.06 -28.42 27.83
N PRO A 334 19.17 -27.12 27.48
CA PRO A 334 18.07 -26.38 26.88
C PRO A 334 17.69 -26.95 25.51
N PRO A 335 16.39 -26.97 25.15
CA PRO A 335 15.93 -27.44 23.84
C PRO A 335 16.34 -26.47 22.73
N SER A 336 16.29 -26.91 21.46
CA SER A 336 16.52 -26.02 20.31
C SER A 336 15.25 -25.25 19.91
N PRO A 337 15.36 -24.04 19.31
CA PRO A 337 14.23 -23.31 18.73
C PRO A 337 13.42 -24.14 17.73
N ASN A 338 14.10 -24.93 16.89
CA ASN A 338 13.47 -25.84 15.94
C ASN A 338 12.58 -26.87 16.65
N LEU A 339 13.07 -27.46 17.74
CA LEU A 339 12.33 -28.46 18.53
C LEU A 339 11.09 -27.85 19.20
N LEU A 340 11.23 -26.64 19.77
CA LEU A 340 10.08 -25.92 20.35
C LEU A 340 9.02 -25.63 19.29
N ARG A 341 9.43 -25.19 18.09
CA ARG A 341 8.53 -24.91 16.97
C ARG A 341 7.79 -26.17 16.50
N THR A 342 8.48 -27.28 16.31
CA THR A 342 7.86 -28.55 15.86
C THR A 342 6.95 -29.15 16.92
N ALA A 343 7.34 -29.11 18.20
CA ALA A 343 6.51 -29.60 19.30
C ALA A 343 5.21 -28.78 19.43
N THR A 344 5.29 -27.45 19.32
CA THR A 344 4.09 -26.59 19.28
C THR A 344 3.19 -26.93 18.10
N ALA A 345 3.76 -27.14 16.90
CA ALA A 345 2.97 -27.48 15.71
C ALA A 345 2.30 -28.86 15.79
N LEU A 346 2.97 -29.85 16.38
CA LEU A 346 2.38 -31.16 16.65
C LEU A 346 1.23 -31.05 17.68
N ALA A 347 1.44 -30.26 18.73
CA ALA A 347 0.42 -30.03 19.75
C ALA A 347 -0.81 -29.30 19.19
N THR A 348 -0.64 -28.32 18.31
CA THR A 348 -1.76 -27.62 17.66
C THR A 348 -2.55 -28.56 16.75
N HIS A 349 -1.89 -29.43 15.98
CA HIS A 349 -2.56 -30.47 15.17
C HIS A 349 -3.38 -31.43 16.04
N ARG A 350 -2.80 -31.92 17.14
CA ARG A 350 -3.49 -32.81 18.09
C ARG A 350 -4.66 -32.14 18.78
N ALA A 351 -4.55 -30.85 19.11
CA ALA A 351 -5.66 -30.07 19.64
C ALA A 351 -6.79 -29.92 18.61
N ARG A 352 -6.46 -29.61 17.35
CA ARG A 352 -7.42 -29.42 16.24
C ARG A 352 -8.14 -30.72 15.85
N SER A 353 -7.44 -31.85 15.89
CA SER A 353 -8.01 -33.18 15.66
C SER A 353 -8.84 -33.72 16.84
N GLY A 354 -8.91 -32.98 17.95
CA GLY A 354 -9.71 -33.34 19.14
C GLY A 354 -8.97 -34.21 20.16
N ASN A 355 -7.70 -34.55 19.92
CA ASN A 355 -6.86 -35.29 20.87
C ASN A 355 -6.20 -34.34 21.90
N VAL A 356 -7.06 -33.69 22.70
CA VAL A 356 -6.66 -32.65 23.66
C VAL A 356 -5.82 -33.20 24.82
N THR A 357 -6.02 -34.47 25.17
CA THR A 357 -5.30 -35.14 26.27
C THR A 357 -3.80 -35.29 26.01
N SER A 358 -3.41 -35.47 24.74
CA SER A 358 -2.00 -35.51 24.34
C SER A 358 -1.43 -34.13 24.03
N ALA A 359 -2.26 -33.17 23.57
CA ALA A 359 -1.83 -31.83 23.22
C ALA A 359 -1.43 -30.98 24.44
N LEU A 360 -2.24 -31.00 25.52
CA LEU A 360 -2.00 -30.15 26.70
C LEU A 360 -0.65 -30.42 27.39
N PRO A 361 -0.23 -31.68 27.65
CA PRO A 361 1.09 -31.96 28.21
C PRO A 361 2.24 -31.44 27.34
N ILE A 362 2.11 -31.50 26.01
CA ILE A 362 3.14 -31.01 25.08
C ILE A 362 3.25 -29.49 25.22
N PHE A 363 2.14 -28.74 25.13
CA PHE A 363 2.15 -27.28 25.32
C PHE A 363 2.75 -26.85 26.65
N LEU A 364 2.37 -27.53 27.75
CA LEU A 364 2.91 -27.25 29.07
C LEU A 364 4.41 -27.55 29.14
N SER A 365 4.87 -28.63 28.50
CA SER A 365 6.30 -28.97 28.46
C SER A 365 7.12 -27.94 27.69
N VAL A 366 6.61 -27.45 26.55
CA VAL A 366 7.22 -26.37 25.75
C VAL A 366 7.30 -25.09 26.57
N LEU A 367 6.21 -24.67 27.21
CA LEU A 367 6.19 -23.46 28.04
C LEU A 367 7.20 -23.54 29.20
N ARG A 368 7.23 -24.67 29.92
CA ARG A 368 8.18 -24.90 31.01
C ARG A 368 9.63 -24.92 30.53
N ALA A 369 9.91 -25.56 29.40
CA ALA A 369 11.25 -25.62 28.84
C ALA A 369 11.76 -24.23 28.44
N ARG A 370 10.88 -23.37 27.89
CA ARG A 370 11.22 -21.97 27.59
C ARG A 370 11.51 -21.16 28.85
N HIS A 371 10.74 -21.36 29.92
CA HIS A 371 10.95 -20.67 31.20
C HIS A 371 12.22 -21.09 31.92
N ALA A 372 12.59 -22.37 31.82
CA ALA A 372 13.80 -22.94 32.41
C ALA A 372 15.07 -22.65 31.60
N SER A 373 14.94 -22.14 30.38
CA SER A 373 16.09 -21.87 29.51
C SER A 373 16.88 -20.63 29.98
N PRO A 374 18.22 -20.63 29.82
CA PRO A 374 19.05 -19.52 30.26
C PRO A 374 18.71 -18.23 29.49
N VAL A 375 18.92 -17.09 30.14
CA VAL A 375 18.66 -15.77 29.55
C VAL A 375 19.80 -15.40 28.61
N ASP A 376 19.47 -14.83 27.46
CA ASP A 376 20.47 -14.23 26.57
C ASP A 376 21.03 -12.95 27.22
N ILE A 377 22.29 -13.02 27.66
CA ILE A 377 23.04 -11.91 28.28
C ILE A 377 23.83 -11.13 27.20
N ALA A 378 23.89 -11.63 25.97
CA ALA A 378 24.57 -10.91 24.90
C ALA A 378 23.84 -9.57 24.67
N PRO A 379 24.57 -8.43 24.60
CA PRO A 379 23.95 -7.21 24.14
C PRO A 379 23.39 -7.51 22.76
N ALA A 380 22.11 -7.19 22.52
CA ALA A 380 21.43 -7.43 21.26
C ALA A 380 22.36 -6.97 20.12
N THR A 381 23.13 -7.89 19.58
CA THR A 381 23.93 -7.67 18.39
C THR A 381 22.85 -7.72 17.36
N ARG A 382 22.27 -6.54 17.12
CA ARG A 382 21.25 -6.27 16.13
C ARG A 382 21.74 -6.98 14.89
N SER A 383 21.21 -8.20 14.64
CA SER A 383 21.63 -8.95 13.49
C SER A 383 21.44 -7.98 12.32
N GLU A 384 22.42 -7.90 11.44
CA GLU A 384 22.47 -6.91 10.37
C GLU A 384 21.41 -7.16 9.30
N HIS A 385 20.26 -7.68 9.69
CA HIS A 385 19.03 -7.68 8.94
C HIS A 385 18.44 -6.28 9.16
N ARG A 386 19.11 -5.27 8.59
CA ARG A 386 18.45 -4.00 8.33
C ARG A 386 17.58 -4.23 7.09
N PRO A 387 16.26 -4.45 7.22
CA PRO A 387 15.40 -4.24 6.06
C PRO A 387 15.72 -2.86 5.52
N PHE A 388 15.98 -2.79 4.22
CA PHE A 388 16.30 -1.55 3.54
C PHE A 388 15.08 -0.63 3.61
N TYR A 389 14.99 0.17 4.66
CA TYR A 389 14.11 1.30 4.67
C TYR A 389 14.74 2.35 3.77
N VAL A 390 14.16 2.54 2.58
CA VAL A 390 14.24 3.85 1.92
C VAL A 390 13.89 4.86 2.99
N SER A 391 14.84 5.71 3.32
CA SER A 391 14.66 6.76 4.32
C SER A 391 13.36 7.49 3.98
N ASP A 392 12.52 7.71 5.00
CA ASP A 392 11.35 8.58 4.89
C ASP A 392 11.74 9.83 4.05
N PRO A 393 10.99 10.20 2.99
CA PRO A 393 11.36 11.24 2.02
C PRO A 393 11.26 12.66 2.60
N THR A 394 11.56 12.83 3.89
CA THR A 394 11.32 14.05 4.66
C THR A 394 12.45 15.06 4.58
N ASN A 395 13.58 14.74 3.94
CA ASN A 395 14.62 15.71 3.62
C ASN A 395 14.83 15.81 2.10
N THR A 396 14.33 16.90 1.52
CA THR A 396 14.62 17.34 0.15
C THR A 396 16.04 17.91 0.09
N ASP A 397 17.03 17.08 0.38
CA ASP A 397 18.43 17.45 0.32
C ASP A 397 19.07 16.85 -0.93
N ILE A 398 19.95 17.58 -1.60
CA ILE A 398 20.64 17.12 -2.82
C ILE A 398 21.45 15.83 -2.51
N GLY A 399 21.89 15.68 -1.26
CA GLY A 399 22.48 14.46 -0.74
C GLY A 399 21.53 13.25 -0.69
N SER A 400 20.24 13.46 -0.49
CA SER A 400 19.21 12.40 -0.54
C SER A 400 19.03 11.88 -1.97
N PHE A 401 19.02 12.75 -2.97
CA PHE A 401 18.99 12.35 -4.38
C PHE A 401 20.27 11.58 -4.78
N ILE A 402 21.45 12.06 -4.36
CA ILE A 402 22.72 11.35 -4.60
C ILE A 402 22.74 10.00 -3.87
N ASN A 403 22.18 9.90 -2.66
CA ASN A 403 22.07 8.64 -1.94
C ASN A 403 21.05 7.70 -2.57
N ILE A 404 19.95 8.20 -3.13
CA ILE A 404 19.01 7.39 -3.91
C ILE A 404 19.70 6.86 -5.18
N VAL A 405 20.39 7.72 -5.93
CA VAL A 405 21.12 7.33 -7.15
C VAL A 405 22.28 6.36 -6.84
N LYS A 406 23.08 6.63 -5.81
CA LYS A 406 24.12 5.71 -5.32
C LYS A 406 23.50 4.40 -4.87
N SER A 407 22.40 4.46 -4.11
CA SER A 407 21.71 3.25 -3.68
C SER A 407 21.21 2.46 -4.87
N LEU A 408 20.76 3.08 -5.96
CA LEU A 408 20.27 2.44 -7.19
C LEU A 408 21.40 1.84 -8.04
N LEU A 409 22.64 2.27 -7.83
CA LEU A 409 23.85 1.80 -8.52
C LEU A 409 24.64 0.75 -7.73
N THR A 410 24.42 0.63 -6.41
CA THR A 410 25.04 -0.43 -5.60
C THR A 410 24.20 -1.70 -5.70
N PRO A 411 24.77 -2.84 -6.16
CA PRO A 411 24.04 -4.10 -6.24
C PRO A 411 23.65 -4.56 -4.82
N PRO A 412 22.41 -5.04 -4.61
CA PRO A 412 22.03 -5.63 -3.34
C PRO A 412 22.81 -6.94 -3.12
N SER A 413 23.37 -7.11 -1.92
CA SER A 413 23.97 -8.41 -1.53
C SER A 413 22.86 -9.39 -1.15
N TYR A 414 23.01 -10.65 -1.52
CA TYR A 414 22.16 -11.71 -0.99
C TYR A 414 22.26 -11.74 0.54
N PRO A 415 21.16 -11.97 1.27
CA PRO A 415 21.18 -12.00 2.73
C PRO A 415 22.10 -13.10 3.26
N ALA A 416 22.74 -12.84 4.40
CA ALA A 416 23.55 -13.83 5.09
C ALA A 416 22.68 -14.99 5.59
N GLU A 417 23.31 -16.15 5.81
CA GLU A 417 22.65 -17.33 6.33
C GLU A 417 22.02 -17.05 7.71
N PRO A 418 20.70 -17.31 7.89
CA PRO A 418 20.08 -17.23 9.19
C PRO A 418 20.58 -18.40 10.07
N PRO A 419 20.53 -18.26 11.40
CA PRO A 419 20.91 -19.35 12.29
C PRO A 419 20.08 -20.61 11.98
N SER A 420 20.72 -21.79 11.99
CA SER A 420 20.05 -23.07 11.68
C SER A 420 18.89 -23.36 12.64
N GLY A 421 18.89 -22.76 13.83
CA GLY A 421 17.87 -23.01 14.86
C GLY A 421 18.06 -24.33 15.61
N ASP A 422 19.24 -24.95 15.45
CA ASP A 422 19.68 -26.16 16.16
C ASP A 422 20.52 -25.81 17.41
N GLU A 423 20.82 -24.53 17.58
CA GLU A 423 21.48 -23.96 18.75
C GLU A 423 20.59 -24.07 20.00
N PRO A 424 21.18 -24.09 21.21
CA PRO A 424 20.41 -24.08 22.44
C PRO A 424 19.52 -22.83 22.52
N PHE A 425 18.25 -23.02 22.85
CA PHE A 425 17.31 -21.90 23.00
C PHE A 425 17.71 -21.01 24.16
N LEU A 426 17.80 -19.71 23.89
CA LEU A 426 18.06 -18.67 24.87
C LEU A 426 16.81 -17.81 25.04
N ARG A 427 16.40 -17.61 26.29
CA ARG A 427 15.25 -16.78 26.61
C ARG A 427 15.62 -15.30 26.51
N GLN A 428 14.75 -14.51 25.89
CA GLN A 428 14.92 -13.06 25.87
C GLN A 428 14.83 -12.47 27.30
N PRO A 429 15.48 -11.32 27.57
CA PRO A 429 15.36 -10.65 28.86
C PRO A 429 13.92 -10.27 29.17
N ALA A 430 13.51 -10.35 30.45
CA ALA A 430 12.11 -10.15 30.88
C ALA A 430 11.48 -8.78 30.52
N PHE A 431 12.29 -7.79 30.12
CA PHE A 431 11.77 -6.51 29.65
C PHE A 431 11.17 -6.61 28.22
N VAL A 432 11.70 -7.52 27.39
CA VAL A 432 11.20 -7.78 26.04
C VAL A 432 10.03 -8.77 26.13
N PRO A 433 8.83 -8.37 25.72
CA PRO A 433 7.66 -9.27 25.71
C PRO A 433 7.81 -10.33 24.60
N ASP A 434 7.67 -11.60 24.97
CA ASP A 434 7.73 -12.74 24.05
C ASP A 434 6.31 -13.14 23.58
N CYS A 435 5.98 -12.82 22.34
CA CYS A 435 4.64 -13.08 21.82
C CYS A 435 4.38 -14.54 21.45
N THR A 436 5.44 -15.35 21.31
CA THR A 436 5.27 -16.80 21.13
C THR A 436 4.95 -17.50 22.46
N GLU A 437 5.26 -16.89 23.60
CA GLU A 437 4.74 -17.31 24.90
C GLU A 437 3.24 -17.01 25.00
N ALA A 438 2.81 -15.81 24.58
CA ALA A 438 1.39 -15.45 24.54
C ALA A 438 0.58 -16.44 23.68
N GLU A 439 1.11 -16.83 22.51
CA GLU A 439 0.51 -17.86 21.64
C GLU A 439 0.28 -19.20 22.39
N LEU A 440 1.31 -19.72 23.08
CA LEU A 440 1.20 -20.94 23.87
C LEU A 440 0.15 -20.82 24.98
N MET A 441 0.13 -19.68 25.67
CA MET A 441 -0.84 -19.43 26.74
C MET A 441 -2.28 -19.34 26.23
N LEU A 442 -2.49 -18.85 25.00
CA LEU A 442 -3.82 -18.87 24.36
C LEU A 442 -4.29 -20.30 24.11
N TYR A 443 -3.46 -21.16 23.51
CA TYR A 443 -3.81 -22.57 23.30
C TYR A 443 -4.08 -23.30 24.61
N ILE A 444 -3.23 -23.11 25.63
CA ILE A 444 -3.43 -23.70 26.96
C ILE A 444 -4.73 -23.19 27.59
N GLY A 445 -4.99 -21.88 27.52
CA GLY A 445 -6.20 -21.26 28.06
C GLY A 445 -7.48 -21.78 27.42
N GLU A 446 -7.50 -21.91 26.08
CA GLU A 446 -8.60 -22.52 25.33
C GLU A 446 -8.86 -23.96 25.74
N ILE A 447 -7.81 -24.78 25.79
CA ILE A 447 -7.92 -26.19 26.16
C ILE A 447 -8.43 -26.33 27.60
N LEU A 448 -7.84 -25.60 28.55
CA LEU A 448 -8.26 -25.65 29.96
C LEU A 448 -9.70 -25.16 30.12
N PHE A 449 -10.10 -24.11 29.41
CA PHE A 449 -11.48 -23.62 29.44
C PHE A 449 -12.47 -24.63 28.84
N ALA A 450 -12.13 -25.25 27.71
CA ALA A 450 -12.99 -26.20 27.02
C ALA A 450 -13.11 -27.54 27.75
N THR A 451 -12.06 -27.98 28.46
CA THR A 451 -12.00 -29.27 29.18
C THR A 451 -12.30 -29.16 30.67
N ALA A 452 -12.42 -27.96 31.23
CA ALA A 452 -12.70 -27.76 32.64
C ALA A 452 -14.06 -28.33 33.05
N SER A 453 -14.09 -28.91 34.26
CA SER A 453 -15.34 -29.21 34.94
C SER A 453 -16.11 -27.92 35.25
N SER A 454 -17.44 -27.94 35.14
CA SER A 454 -18.30 -26.78 35.38
C SER A 454 -17.92 -26.04 36.67
N GLY A 455 -17.53 -24.76 36.54
CA GLY A 455 -17.12 -23.92 37.67
C GLY A 455 -15.61 -23.80 37.92
N ARG A 456 -14.75 -24.48 37.14
CA ARG A 456 -13.28 -24.26 37.10
C ARG A 456 -12.80 -23.62 35.78
N GLU A 457 -13.73 -23.12 34.99
CA GLU A 457 -13.46 -22.47 33.70
C GLU A 457 -12.72 -21.12 33.87
N ASP A 458 -12.70 -20.58 35.09
CA ASP A 458 -11.96 -19.37 35.45
C ASP A 458 -10.44 -19.53 35.30
N GLU A 459 -9.91 -20.75 35.47
CA GLU A 459 -8.49 -21.04 35.26
C GLU A 459 -8.09 -20.77 33.80
N GLY A 460 -8.79 -21.38 32.82
CA GLY A 460 -8.52 -21.19 31.39
C GLY A 460 -8.74 -19.74 30.93
N LEU A 461 -9.73 -19.05 31.50
CA LEU A 461 -9.95 -17.62 31.29
C LEU A 461 -8.76 -16.78 31.81
N GLY A 462 -8.21 -17.14 32.97
CA GLY A 462 -7.04 -16.50 33.55
C GLY A 462 -5.80 -16.58 32.65
N TRP A 463 -5.52 -17.74 32.08
CA TRP A 463 -4.45 -17.95 31.10
C TRP A 463 -4.64 -17.07 29.86
N THR A 464 -5.86 -17.00 29.33
CA THR A 464 -6.19 -16.17 28.15
C THR A 464 -5.97 -14.67 28.43
N LYS A 465 -6.37 -14.18 29.61
CA LYS A 465 -6.14 -12.77 30.01
C LYS A 465 -4.66 -12.43 30.12
N GLN A 466 -3.86 -13.33 30.69
CA GLN A 466 -2.41 -13.13 30.79
C GLN A 466 -1.76 -13.07 29.40
N ALA A 467 -2.18 -13.93 28.48
CA ALA A 467 -1.70 -13.91 27.10
C ALA A 467 -2.02 -12.57 26.40
N VAL A 468 -3.23 -12.05 26.56
CA VAL A 468 -3.64 -10.73 26.03
C VAL A 468 -2.76 -9.61 26.59
N ALA A 469 -2.46 -9.63 27.89
CA ALA A 469 -1.59 -8.63 28.53
C ALA A 469 -0.15 -8.66 27.98
N ILE A 470 0.40 -9.85 27.73
CA ILE A 470 1.74 -10.01 27.11
C ILE A 470 1.72 -9.46 25.67
N ALA A 471 0.70 -9.83 24.88
CA ALA A 471 0.56 -9.41 23.49
C ALA A 471 0.34 -7.89 23.33
N GLU A 472 -0.38 -7.25 24.26
CA GLU A 472 -0.57 -5.79 24.29
C GLU A 472 0.76 -5.06 24.58
N LYS A 473 1.54 -5.56 25.54
CA LYS A 473 2.89 -5.05 25.84
C LYS A 473 3.81 -5.19 24.61
N GLY A 474 3.74 -6.33 23.91
CA GLY A 474 4.50 -6.59 22.68
C GLY A 474 4.16 -5.69 21.51
N THR A 475 2.87 -5.40 21.33
CA THR A 475 2.41 -4.48 20.27
C THR A 475 2.89 -3.04 20.55
N SER A 476 2.88 -2.63 21.82
CA SER A 476 3.23 -1.27 22.28
C SER A 476 4.74 -1.01 22.37
N SER A 477 5.56 -2.05 22.51
CA SER A 477 7.02 -1.93 22.64
C SER A 477 7.69 -1.64 21.30
N ASN A 478 8.61 -0.67 21.27
CA ASN A 478 9.44 -0.38 20.09
C ASN A 478 10.72 -1.22 20.03
N ASP A 479 11.02 -1.96 21.10
CA ASP A 479 12.24 -2.77 21.22
C ASP A 479 12.06 -4.16 20.59
N VAL A 480 10.83 -4.50 20.17
CA VAL A 480 10.47 -5.76 19.50
C VAL A 480 10.64 -5.61 17.99
N LEU A 481 11.17 -6.65 17.34
CA LEU A 481 11.33 -6.72 15.89
C LEU A 481 9.97 -6.59 15.17
N PRO A 482 9.90 -5.96 13.98
CA PRO A 482 8.63 -5.78 13.26
C PRO A 482 7.83 -7.07 13.04
N GLU A 483 8.50 -8.19 12.71
CA GLU A 483 7.86 -9.49 12.51
C GLU A 483 7.23 -10.02 13.80
N ASP A 484 7.96 -9.93 14.91
CA ASP A 484 7.45 -10.34 16.22
C ASP A 484 6.31 -9.44 16.68
N ARG A 485 6.33 -8.14 16.35
CA ARG A 485 5.20 -7.22 16.60
C ARG A 485 3.95 -7.61 15.83
N ASP A 486 4.09 -8.11 14.61
CA ASP A 486 2.94 -8.58 13.82
C ASP A 486 2.36 -9.87 14.40
N LYS A 487 3.20 -10.78 14.90
CA LYS A 487 2.74 -11.93 15.70
C LYS A 487 2.02 -11.49 16.98
N CYS A 488 2.55 -10.50 17.71
CA CYS A 488 1.88 -9.95 18.88
C CYS A 488 0.49 -9.42 18.56
N LYS A 489 0.32 -8.72 17.42
CA LYS A 489 -0.99 -8.22 16.99
C LYS A 489 -1.96 -9.37 16.71
N ALA A 490 -1.51 -10.43 16.03
CA ALA A 490 -2.32 -11.60 15.76
C ALA A 490 -2.75 -12.33 17.05
N CYS A 491 -1.83 -12.48 18.00
CA CYS A 491 -2.13 -13.04 19.32
C CYS A 491 -3.11 -12.15 20.10
N LEU A 492 -2.97 -10.83 20.01
CA LEU A 492 -3.85 -9.88 20.67
C LEU A 492 -5.28 -9.93 20.12
N GLU A 493 -5.41 -10.00 18.79
CA GLU A 493 -6.71 -10.15 18.11
C GLU A 493 -7.40 -11.47 18.50
N THR A 494 -6.65 -12.58 18.39
CA THR A 494 -7.16 -13.91 18.73
C THR A 494 -7.50 -14.01 20.22
N GLY A 495 -6.65 -13.49 21.09
CA GLY A 495 -6.86 -13.52 22.54
C GLY A 495 -8.07 -12.72 23.01
N ILE A 496 -8.32 -11.55 22.42
CA ILE A 496 -9.53 -10.75 22.73
C ILE A 496 -10.79 -11.44 22.21
N ALA A 497 -10.74 -12.05 21.02
CA ALA A 497 -11.85 -12.83 20.48
C ALA A 497 -12.18 -14.03 21.39
N ASN A 498 -11.16 -14.79 21.81
CA ASN A 498 -11.30 -15.91 22.72
C ASN A 498 -11.85 -15.49 24.08
N TRP A 499 -11.28 -14.43 24.66
CA TRP A 499 -11.74 -13.88 25.94
C TRP A 499 -13.22 -13.49 25.86
N GLY A 500 -13.63 -12.78 24.81
CA GLY A 500 -15.03 -12.42 24.58
C GLY A 500 -15.94 -13.65 24.46
N ALA A 501 -15.53 -14.68 23.72
CA ALA A 501 -16.28 -15.91 23.55
C ALA A 501 -16.44 -16.71 24.86
N MET A 502 -15.37 -16.81 25.65
CA MET A 502 -15.36 -17.48 26.96
C MET A 502 -16.31 -16.79 27.94
N VAL A 503 -16.21 -15.46 28.07
CA VAL A 503 -17.08 -14.67 28.97
C VAL A 503 -18.54 -14.72 28.52
N ALA A 504 -18.80 -14.67 27.21
CA ALA A 504 -20.16 -14.81 26.68
C ALA A 504 -20.77 -16.19 26.98
N LYS A 505 -19.99 -17.27 26.93
CA LYS A 505 -20.44 -18.61 27.34
C LYS A 505 -20.78 -18.63 28.83
N LEU A 506 -19.89 -18.15 29.70
CA LEU A 506 -20.10 -18.08 31.15
C LEU A 506 -21.35 -17.26 31.52
N LEU A 507 -21.60 -16.16 30.81
CA LEU A 507 -22.79 -15.34 30.99
C LEU A 507 -24.07 -16.13 30.64
N ARG A 508 -24.09 -16.81 29.48
CA ARG A 508 -25.23 -17.68 29.10
C ARG A 508 -25.48 -18.79 30.11
N GLU A 509 -24.43 -19.43 30.62
CA GLU A 509 -24.55 -20.46 31.64
C GLU A 509 -25.11 -19.92 32.95
N SER A 510 -24.71 -18.71 33.36
CA SER A 510 -25.26 -18.06 34.56
C SER A 510 -26.76 -17.74 34.42
N GLN A 511 -27.22 -17.37 33.23
CA GLN A 511 -28.63 -17.10 32.93
C GLN A 511 -29.49 -18.36 32.78
N SER A 512 -28.89 -19.45 32.27
CA SER A 512 -29.60 -20.71 32.01
C SER A 512 -29.89 -21.54 33.26
N LYS A 513 -29.21 -21.31 34.38
CA LYS A 513 -29.46 -22.03 35.64
C LYS A 513 -30.74 -21.48 36.30
N PRO A 514 -31.83 -22.25 36.38
CA PRO A 514 -33.05 -21.78 37.04
C PRO A 514 -32.76 -21.51 38.52
N ALA A 515 -33.36 -20.44 39.05
CA ALA A 515 -33.21 -20.07 40.46
C ALA A 515 -33.53 -21.29 41.36
N PRO A 516 -32.60 -21.76 42.20
CA PRO A 516 -32.90 -22.82 43.15
C PRO A 516 -34.01 -22.35 44.08
N SER A 517 -35.01 -23.19 44.31
CA SER A 517 -36.13 -22.90 45.21
C SER A 517 -35.60 -22.52 46.60
N SER A 518 -35.87 -21.27 46.98
CA SER A 518 -35.83 -20.71 48.34
C SER A 518 -34.68 -21.18 49.24
N SER A 519 -33.51 -20.55 49.09
CA SER A 519 -32.61 -20.32 50.22
C SER A 519 -32.33 -18.82 50.32
N TRP A 520 -32.91 -18.18 51.34
CA TRP A 520 -32.90 -16.73 51.60
C TRP A 520 -31.48 -16.10 51.56
N PHE A 521 -30.44 -16.89 51.79
CA PHE A 521 -29.04 -16.42 51.82
C PHE A 521 -28.26 -16.58 50.50
N SER A 522 -28.87 -17.11 49.42
CA SER A 522 -28.15 -17.38 48.16
C SER A 522 -28.36 -16.33 47.05
N SER A 523 -29.39 -15.48 47.14
CA SER A 523 -29.76 -14.57 46.03
C SER A 523 -28.68 -13.54 45.71
N SER A 524 -27.97 -13.01 46.72
CA SER A 524 -26.94 -11.97 46.48
C SER A 524 -25.69 -12.50 45.77
N LYS A 525 -25.37 -13.80 45.88
CA LYS A 525 -24.19 -14.39 45.23
C LYS A 525 -24.37 -14.62 43.73
N THR A 526 -25.59 -14.91 43.28
CA THR A 526 -25.89 -15.16 41.87
C THR A 526 -25.93 -13.84 41.09
N GLU A 527 -26.57 -12.82 41.65
CA GLU A 527 -26.67 -11.47 41.06
C GLU A 527 -25.29 -10.80 40.92
N ASN A 528 -24.38 -11.04 41.89
CA ASN A 528 -23.01 -10.53 41.83
C ASN A 528 -22.16 -11.20 40.73
N LYS A 529 -22.43 -12.46 40.39
CA LYS A 529 -21.70 -13.22 39.34
C LYS A 529 -22.12 -12.81 37.93
N GLU A 530 -23.42 -12.60 37.69
CA GLU A 530 -23.90 -12.11 36.40
C GLU A 530 -23.36 -10.71 36.12
N SER A 531 -23.45 -9.80 37.12
CA SER A 531 -22.85 -8.46 37.05
C SER A 531 -21.33 -8.50 36.81
N HIS A 532 -20.61 -9.45 37.39
CA HIS A 532 -19.18 -9.63 37.15
C HIS A 532 -18.89 -9.94 35.67
N TRP A 533 -19.58 -10.91 35.07
CA TRP A 533 -19.37 -11.28 33.67
C TRP A 533 -19.81 -10.20 32.68
N GLU A 534 -20.85 -9.43 32.99
CA GLU A 534 -21.22 -8.26 32.18
C GLU A 534 -20.14 -7.17 32.19
N ASN A 535 -19.54 -6.88 33.35
CA ASN A 535 -18.45 -5.91 33.46
C ASN A 535 -17.21 -6.38 32.70
N GLU A 536 -16.91 -7.67 32.76
CA GLU A 536 -15.83 -8.30 31.99
C GLU A 536 -16.06 -8.19 30.48
N LEU A 537 -17.29 -8.45 30.01
CA LEU A 537 -17.62 -8.30 28.59
C LEU A 537 -17.47 -6.84 28.11
N ARG A 538 -17.80 -5.86 28.96
CA ARG A 538 -17.56 -4.44 28.66
C ARG A 538 -16.07 -4.12 28.57
N ALA A 539 -15.24 -4.72 29.42
CA ALA A 539 -13.78 -4.55 29.36
C ALA A 539 -13.18 -5.12 28.07
N VAL A 540 -13.70 -6.26 27.59
CA VAL A 540 -13.34 -6.83 26.28
C VAL A 540 -13.70 -5.87 25.14
N GLU A 541 -14.91 -5.29 25.16
CA GLU A 541 -15.33 -4.38 24.09
C GLU A 541 -14.53 -3.05 24.13
N GLU A 542 -14.20 -2.55 25.32
CA GLU A 542 -13.35 -1.36 25.47
C GLU A 542 -11.94 -1.60 24.91
N THR A 543 -11.31 -2.73 25.25
CA THR A 543 -9.99 -3.09 24.70
C THR A 543 -10.03 -3.27 23.18
N ARG A 544 -11.07 -3.91 22.65
CA ARG A 544 -11.30 -4.01 21.20
C ARG A 544 -11.42 -2.63 20.52
N MET A 545 -12.20 -1.72 21.10
CA MET A 545 -12.39 -0.37 20.56
C MET A 545 -11.11 0.47 20.63
N ASN A 546 -10.29 0.29 21.67
CA ASN A 546 -8.98 0.92 21.78
C ASN A 546 -8.04 0.46 20.65
N LEU A 547 -8.06 -0.82 20.27
CA LEU A 547 -7.25 -1.33 19.15
C LEU A 547 -7.67 -0.80 17.78
N ILE A 548 -8.99 -0.72 17.55
CA ILE A 548 -9.55 -0.08 16.34
C ILE A 548 -9.08 1.38 16.27
N THR A 549 -9.14 2.10 17.39
CA THR A 549 -8.71 3.50 17.49
C THR A 549 -7.20 3.68 17.34
N GLN A 550 -6.40 2.73 17.81
CA GLN A 550 -4.95 2.71 17.60
C GLN A 550 -4.55 2.49 16.14
N GLY A 551 -5.51 2.23 15.24
CA GLY A 551 -5.26 2.09 13.81
C GLY A 551 -4.50 0.81 13.48
N ILE A 552 -4.61 -0.22 14.32
CA ILE A 552 -4.08 -1.55 13.99
C ILE A 552 -4.81 -2.12 12.77
N ASN A 553 -6.08 -1.73 12.56
CA ASN A 553 -6.80 -1.84 11.28
C ASN A 553 -6.53 -0.65 10.33
N SER A 554 -5.26 -0.28 10.16
CA SER A 554 -4.80 0.78 9.24
C SER A 554 -5.07 0.48 7.76
N LYS A 555 -5.34 -0.79 7.41
CA LYS A 555 -5.50 -1.21 6.01
C LYS A 555 -6.84 -0.81 5.37
N LEU A 556 -7.86 -0.43 6.15
CA LEU A 556 -9.17 -0.01 5.60
C LEU A 556 -9.40 1.51 5.59
N ALA A 557 -8.82 2.27 6.53
CA ALA A 557 -9.17 3.68 6.73
C ALA A 557 -8.33 4.69 5.92
N ALA A 558 -7.15 4.33 5.42
CA ALA A 558 -6.21 5.27 4.80
C ALA A 558 -6.33 5.41 3.27
N ALA A 559 -7.01 4.48 2.59
CA ALA A 559 -7.10 4.46 1.13
C ALA A 559 -7.91 5.61 0.48
N PRO A 560 -9.04 6.09 1.04
CA PRO A 560 -9.87 7.09 0.34
C PRO A 560 -9.39 8.55 0.49
N GLN A 561 -8.63 8.92 1.52
CA GLN A 561 -8.18 10.31 1.73
C GLN A 561 -6.86 10.66 1.01
N ARG A 562 -5.94 9.69 0.84
CA ARG A 562 -4.64 9.90 0.18
C ARG A 562 -4.77 10.02 -1.34
N THR A 563 -5.73 9.32 -1.94
CA THR A 563 -6.02 9.35 -3.37
C THR A 563 -6.72 10.65 -3.80
N GLY A 564 -7.67 11.15 -3.00
CA GLY A 564 -8.40 12.40 -3.31
C GLY A 564 -7.52 13.66 -3.30
N THR A 565 -6.55 13.74 -2.38
CA THR A 565 -5.60 14.86 -2.32
C THR A 565 -4.58 14.83 -3.45
N PHE A 566 -4.12 13.65 -3.86
CA PHE A 566 -3.24 13.45 -5.01
C PHE A 566 -3.93 13.82 -6.33
N ILE A 567 -5.16 13.33 -6.57
CA ILE A 567 -5.94 13.66 -7.77
C ILE A 567 -6.18 15.18 -7.88
N ALA A 568 -6.47 15.85 -6.76
CA ALA A 568 -6.63 17.30 -6.73
C ALA A 568 -5.33 18.05 -7.06
N ALA A 569 -4.17 17.58 -6.59
CA ALA A 569 -2.88 18.17 -6.92
C ALA A 569 -2.54 18.00 -8.41
N VAL A 570 -2.73 16.79 -8.96
CA VAL A 570 -2.49 16.50 -10.38
C VAL A 570 -3.39 17.36 -11.28
N GLU A 571 -4.67 17.52 -10.94
CA GLU A 571 -5.59 18.39 -11.71
C GLU A 571 -5.12 19.85 -11.76
N LYS A 572 -4.59 20.39 -10.65
CA LYS A 572 -4.08 21.77 -10.60
C LYS A 572 -2.75 21.95 -11.31
N SER A 573 -1.87 20.96 -11.26
CA SER A 573 -0.63 20.95 -12.05
C SER A 573 -0.92 20.92 -13.55
N LEU A 574 -1.87 20.08 -13.99
CA LEU A 574 -2.32 20.06 -15.38
C LEU A 574 -2.98 21.38 -15.79
N ARG A 575 -3.71 22.06 -14.88
CA ARG A 575 -4.28 23.40 -15.13
C ARG A 575 -3.18 24.42 -15.38
N LEU A 576 -2.11 24.39 -14.59
CA LEU A 576 -0.95 25.26 -14.75
C LEU A 576 -0.25 25.00 -16.08
N LEU A 577 0.00 23.74 -16.43
CA LEU A 577 0.60 23.38 -17.73
C LEU A 577 -0.26 23.84 -18.91
N GLN A 578 -1.58 23.64 -18.83
CA GLN A 578 -2.52 24.14 -19.86
C GLN A 578 -2.44 25.67 -20.02
N ALA A 579 -2.26 26.40 -18.91
CA ALA A 579 -2.18 27.85 -18.89
C ALA A 579 -0.85 28.36 -19.46
N LEU A 580 0.27 27.72 -19.11
CA LEU A 580 1.60 28.04 -19.66
C LEU A 580 1.66 27.80 -21.17
N VAL A 581 1.09 26.68 -21.63
CA VAL A 581 1.00 26.36 -23.05
C VAL A 581 0.07 27.35 -23.79
N GLN A 582 -0.97 27.86 -23.13
CA GLN A 582 -1.82 28.93 -23.69
C GLN A 582 -1.04 30.23 -23.90
N ILE A 583 -0.18 30.61 -22.95
CA ILE A 583 0.68 31.77 -23.07
C ILE A 583 1.67 31.56 -24.21
N ALA A 584 2.33 30.41 -24.27
CA ALA A 584 3.27 30.05 -25.33
C ALA A 584 2.62 30.07 -26.74
N ALA A 585 1.38 29.59 -26.86
CA ALA A 585 0.62 29.68 -28.11
C ALA A 585 0.32 31.12 -28.51
N GLY A 586 0.05 32.01 -27.54
CA GLY A 586 -0.25 33.42 -27.77
C GLY A 586 0.98 34.29 -28.03
N THR A 587 2.19 33.82 -27.66
CA THR A 587 3.46 34.53 -27.88
C THR A 587 4.33 33.91 -28.98
N ALA A 588 3.86 32.85 -29.63
CA ALA A 588 4.58 32.18 -30.71
C ALA A 588 4.78 33.09 -31.92
N SER A 589 5.99 33.11 -32.47
CA SER A 589 6.36 33.91 -33.65
C SER A 589 5.95 33.28 -34.98
N SER A 590 5.71 31.96 -34.99
CA SER A 590 5.31 31.18 -36.17
C SER A 590 3.90 30.60 -35.99
N ALA A 591 3.10 30.66 -37.06
CA ALA A 591 1.74 30.08 -37.08
C ALA A 591 1.76 28.54 -36.92
N ALA A 592 2.83 27.88 -37.33
CA ALA A 592 3.01 26.44 -37.13
C ALA A 592 3.22 26.09 -35.65
N ASP A 593 4.06 26.88 -34.96
CA ASP A 593 4.34 26.70 -33.53
C ASP A 593 3.12 27.07 -32.67
N ALA A 594 2.38 28.13 -33.04
CA ALA A 594 1.12 28.47 -32.38
C ALA A 594 0.11 27.30 -32.44
N LYS A 595 0.07 26.58 -33.56
CA LYS A 595 -0.81 25.41 -33.75
C LYS A 595 -0.38 24.22 -32.91
N THR A 596 0.92 23.93 -32.81
CA THR A 596 1.43 22.82 -31.98
C THR A 596 1.16 23.09 -30.49
N TRP A 597 1.42 24.31 -30.00
CA TRP A 597 1.08 24.70 -28.63
C TRP A 597 -0.43 24.65 -28.37
N SER A 598 -1.27 25.09 -29.32
CA SER A 598 -2.73 24.99 -29.19
C SER A 598 -3.22 23.53 -29.11
N THR A 599 -2.56 22.62 -29.84
CA THR A 599 -2.86 21.18 -29.79
C THR A 599 -2.49 20.58 -28.43
N ALA A 600 -1.30 20.90 -27.91
CA ALA A 600 -0.87 20.49 -26.57
C ALA A 600 -1.82 21.02 -25.47
N ARG A 601 -2.28 22.28 -25.59
CA ARG A 601 -3.32 22.86 -24.72
C ARG A 601 -4.60 22.01 -24.74
N GLY A 602 -5.02 21.56 -25.92
CA GLY A 602 -6.18 20.67 -26.09
C GLY A 602 -6.03 19.35 -25.32
N HIS A 603 -4.85 18.71 -25.39
CA HIS A 603 -4.57 17.48 -24.66
C HIS A 603 -4.57 17.66 -23.13
N PHE A 604 -3.97 18.73 -22.61
CA PHE A 604 -4.04 19.02 -21.17
C PHE A 604 -5.47 19.32 -20.71
N ALA A 605 -6.24 20.04 -21.53
CA ALA A 605 -7.66 20.29 -21.23
C ALA A 605 -8.48 18.99 -21.23
N LEU A 606 -8.20 18.05 -22.14
CA LEU A 606 -8.83 16.74 -22.19
C LEU A 606 -8.51 15.91 -20.94
N ALA A 607 -7.23 15.80 -20.56
CA ALA A 607 -6.80 15.07 -19.37
C ALA A 607 -7.48 15.58 -18.09
N ARG A 608 -7.63 16.90 -17.98
CA ARG A 608 -8.35 17.52 -16.84
C ARG A 608 -9.85 17.26 -16.83
N ARG A 609 -10.48 17.01 -17.97
CA ARG A 609 -11.91 16.64 -18.01
C ARG A 609 -12.12 15.23 -17.45
N TYR A 610 -11.22 14.29 -17.75
CA TYR A 610 -11.27 12.94 -17.17
C TYR A 610 -11.14 12.94 -15.64
N LEU A 611 -10.20 13.71 -15.09
CA LEU A 611 -10.03 13.82 -13.63
C LEU A 611 -11.22 14.49 -12.90
N ARG A 612 -12.16 15.09 -13.66
CA ARG A 612 -13.33 15.78 -13.11
C ARG A 612 -14.65 15.09 -13.46
N LEU A 613 -14.62 13.93 -14.12
CA LEU A 613 -15.79 13.24 -14.67
C LEU A 613 -16.93 13.07 -13.65
N PHE A 614 -16.59 12.69 -12.43
CA PHE A 614 -17.56 12.45 -11.34
C PHE A 614 -17.62 13.57 -10.29
N LYS A 615 -16.95 14.70 -10.50
CA LYS A 615 -16.93 15.80 -9.50
C LYS A 615 -18.30 16.41 -9.23
N TRP A 616 -19.26 16.25 -10.14
CA TRP A 616 -20.62 16.72 -9.90
C TRP A 616 -21.27 16.04 -8.67
N ILE A 617 -20.87 14.81 -8.34
CA ILE A 617 -21.33 14.08 -7.16
C ILE A 617 -20.86 14.79 -5.89
N ASP A 618 -19.58 15.14 -5.81
CA ASP A 618 -19.01 15.87 -4.66
C ASP A 618 -19.75 17.20 -4.42
N PHE A 619 -19.99 17.97 -5.49
CA PHE A 619 -20.70 19.25 -5.39
C PHE A 619 -22.19 19.09 -5.09
N SER A 620 -22.82 18.00 -5.51
CA SER A 620 -24.20 17.69 -5.13
C SER A 620 -24.33 17.37 -3.63
N GLN A 621 -23.37 16.63 -3.07
CA GLN A 621 -23.30 16.37 -1.62
C GLN A 621 -23.01 17.65 -0.83
N LEU A 622 -22.09 18.49 -1.31
CA LEU A 622 -21.81 19.80 -0.71
C LEU A 622 -23.02 20.75 -0.75
N THR A 623 -23.88 20.62 -1.77
CA THR A 623 -25.14 21.38 -1.86
C THR A 623 -26.11 20.94 -0.76
N LEU A 624 -26.27 19.64 -0.54
CA LEU A 624 -27.10 19.11 0.55
C LEU A 624 -26.56 19.50 1.94
N GLN A 625 -25.24 19.43 2.14
CA GLN A 625 -24.61 19.88 3.38
C GLN A 625 -24.77 21.38 3.62
N SER A 626 -24.89 22.19 2.56
CA SER A 626 -25.04 23.64 2.70
C SER A 626 -26.45 24.03 3.18
N LEU A 627 -27.44 23.13 3.13
CA LEU A 627 -28.81 23.39 3.60
C LEU A 627 -28.91 23.49 5.12
N SER A 628 -27.96 22.92 5.86
CA SER A 628 -27.90 22.99 7.33
C SER A 628 -27.22 24.25 7.87
N GLU A 629 -26.78 25.18 7.02
CA GLU A 629 -26.09 26.40 7.46
C GLU A 629 -27.06 27.36 8.17
N PRO A 630 -26.79 27.86 9.39
CA PRO A 630 -27.77 28.65 10.15
C PRO A 630 -28.20 29.95 9.46
N ASP A 631 -27.25 30.70 8.89
CA ASP A 631 -27.52 32.00 8.26
C ASP A 631 -28.25 31.88 6.92
N SER A 632 -29.41 32.49 6.79
CA SER A 632 -30.28 32.37 5.61
C SER A 632 -29.64 32.85 4.31
N ILE A 633 -28.99 34.02 4.33
CA ILE A 633 -28.33 34.63 3.16
C ILE A 633 -27.11 33.79 2.75
N ARG A 634 -26.30 33.38 3.73
CA ARG A 634 -25.10 32.56 3.49
C ARG A 634 -25.46 31.17 2.98
N ARG A 635 -26.51 30.55 3.54
CA ARG A 635 -27.10 29.28 3.09
C ARG A 635 -27.51 29.38 1.62
N ALA A 636 -28.25 30.42 1.26
CA ALA A 636 -28.70 30.64 -0.11
C ALA A 636 -27.51 30.78 -1.08
N LEU A 637 -26.51 31.61 -0.76
CA LEU A 637 -25.33 31.82 -1.61
C LEU A 637 -24.46 30.57 -1.74
N LYS A 638 -24.20 29.86 -0.63
CA LYS A 638 -23.37 28.64 -0.60
C LYS A 638 -24.05 27.48 -1.33
N THR A 639 -25.35 27.29 -1.13
CA THR A 639 -26.16 26.30 -1.84
C THR A 639 -26.20 26.62 -3.33
N SER A 640 -26.44 27.88 -3.70
CA SER A 640 -26.49 28.30 -5.10
C SER A 640 -25.15 28.10 -5.82
N LYS A 641 -24.03 28.48 -5.18
CA LYS A 641 -22.68 28.23 -5.70
C LYS A 641 -22.44 26.74 -5.98
N ASN A 642 -22.71 25.89 -5.00
CA ASN A 642 -22.43 24.46 -5.10
C ASN A 642 -23.36 23.77 -6.12
N ALA A 643 -24.63 24.18 -6.20
CA ALA A 643 -25.58 23.66 -7.17
C ALA A 643 -25.17 24.03 -8.62
N LEU A 644 -24.77 25.29 -8.86
CA LEU A 644 -24.28 25.73 -10.17
C LEU A 644 -22.99 25.01 -10.59
N LEU A 645 -22.06 24.76 -9.65
CA LEU A 645 -20.86 23.96 -9.92
C LEU A 645 -21.20 22.50 -10.24
N ALA A 646 -22.13 21.88 -9.51
CA ALA A 646 -22.60 20.53 -9.80
C ALA A 646 -23.19 20.44 -11.21
N LEU A 647 -24.04 21.40 -11.58
CA LEU A 647 -24.65 21.46 -12.91
C LEU A 647 -23.61 21.66 -14.02
N TYR A 648 -22.61 22.53 -13.81
CA TYR A 648 -21.50 22.70 -14.76
C TYR A 648 -20.75 21.39 -15.00
N PHE A 649 -20.32 20.68 -13.95
CA PHE A 649 -19.59 19.43 -14.10
C PHE A 649 -20.44 18.32 -14.72
N PHE A 650 -21.73 18.29 -14.40
CA PHE A 650 -22.68 17.36 -15.02
C PHE A 650 -22.81 17.61 -16.52
N MET A 651 -22.90 18.86 -16.97
CA MET A 651 -22.94 19.19 -18.41
C MET A 651 -21.59 18.96 -19.10
N GLU A 652 -20.47 19.23 -18.42
CA GLU A 652 -19.12 19.00 -18.96
C GLU A 652 -18.85 17.51 -19.24
N MET A 653 -19.41 16.60 -18.42
CA MET A 653 -19.33 15.15 -18.60
C MET A 653 -19.77 14.70 -20.01
N PHE A 654 -20.92 15.21 -20.49
CA PHE A 654 -21.45 14.86 -21.81
C PHE A 654 -20.66 15.50 -22.96
N CYS A 655 -19.86 16.53 -22.70
CA CYS A 655 -19.06 17.22 -23.71
C CYS A 655 -17.70 16.56 -23.99
N ILE A 656 -17.33 15.48 -23.28
CA ILE A 656 -16.03 14.81 -23.41
C ILE A 656 -15.93 14.04 -24.73
N THR A 657 -17.00 13.41 -25.19
CA THR A 657 -17.06 12.68 -26.47
C THR A 657 -16.80 13.60 -27.67
N ASN A 658 -17.34 14.81 -27.64
CA ASN A 658 -17.07 15.85 -28.63
C ASN A 658 -15.63 16.37 -28.53
N ALA A 659 -15.07 16.49 -27.33
CA ALA A 659 -13.67 16.92 -27.13
C ALA A 659 -12.64 15.88 -27.64
N MET A 660 -13.00 14.59 -27.65
CA MET A 660 -12.21 13.52 -28.26
C MET A 660 -12.36 13.43 -29.78
N THR A 661 -13.18 14.29 -30.41
CA THR A 661 -13.54 14.21 -31.84
C THR A 661 -14.25 12.92 -32.27
N LEU A 662 -14.76 12.11 -31.31
CA LEU A 662 -15.50 10.88 -31.59
C LEU A 662 -16.91 11.16 -32.14
N THR A 663 -17.55 12.22 -31.65
CA THR A 663 -18.89 12.64 -32.08
C THR A 663 -18.90 14.15 -32.34
N THR A 664 -19.02 14.58 -33.59
CA THR A 664 -19.11 16.00 -33.95
C THR A 664 -20.57 16.44 -34.06
N SER A 665 -21.13 16.95 -32.95
CA SER A 665 -22.52 17.41 -32.90
C SER A 665 -22.62 18.89 -32.54
N PRO A 666 -23.38 19.71 -33.29
CA PRO A 666 -23.59 21.13 -32.97
C PRO A 666 -24.30 21.32 -31.62
N PHE A 667 -25.09 20.33 -31.19
CA PHE A 667 -25.70 20.31 -29.86
C PHE A 667 -24.64 20.29 -28.75
N LEU A 668 -23.60 19.45 -28.88
CA LEU A 668 -22.55 19.34 -27.86
C LEU A 668 -21.67 20.58 -27.79
N THR A 669 -21.46 21.28 -28.92
CA THR A 669 -20.79 22.59 -28.91
C THR A 669 -21.63 23.67 -28.24
N SER A 670 -22.95 23.66 -28.45
CA SER A 670 -23.89 24.56 -27.76
C SER A 670 -23.95 24.23 -26.27
N LEU A 671 -24.03 22.96 -25.89
CA LEU A 671 -24.05 22.49 -24.51
C LEU A 671 -22.78 22.91 -23.75
N GLN A 672 -21.62 22.77 -24.39
CA GLN A 672 -20.34 23.24 -23.83
C GLN A 672 -20.33 24.76 -23.59
N HIS A 673 -20.95 25.54 -24.48
CA HIS A 673 -21.06 26.98 -24.34
C HIS A 673 -21.98 27.36 -23.16
N HIS A 674 -23.12 26.70 -23.02
CA HIS A 674 -24.02 26.89 -21.86
C HIS A 674 -23.38 26.43 -20.54
N ALA A 675 -22.59 25.35 -20.55
CA ALA A 675 -21.84 24.90 -19.38
C ALA A 675 -20.84 25.99 -18.90
N LEU A 676 -20.17 26.68 -19.83
CA LEU A 676 -19.27 27.80 -19.50
C LEU A 676 -20.02 29.02 -18.95
N GLN A 677 -21.23 29.30 -19.43
CA GLN A 677 -22.10 30.34 -18.85
C GLN A 677 -22.48 30.03 -17.41
N ILE A 678 -22.86 28.77 -17.13
CA ILE A 678 -23.19 28.32 -15.77
C ILE A 678 -21.96 28.37 -14.86
N TRP A 679 -20.79 28.01 -15.36
CA TRP A 679 -19.54 28.13 -14.60
C TRP A 679 -19.23 29.59 -14.25
N PHE A 680 -19.44 30.53 -15.18
CA PHE A 680 -19.31 31.97 -14.90
C PHE A 680 -20.25 32.41 -13.78
N LEU A 681 -21.53 32.04 -13.85
CA LEU A 681 -22.52 32.37 -12.81
C LEU A 681 -22.13 31.78 -11.45
N ALA A 682 -21.60 30.55 -11.43
CA ALA A 682 -21.12 29.92 -10.20
C ALA A 682 -19.99 30.72 -9.53
N ILE A 683 -19.03 31.24 -10.33
CA ILE A 683 -17.95 32.10 -9.83
C ILE A 683 -18.51 33.45 -9.36
N SER A 684 -19.47 34.04 -10.07
CA SER A 684 -20.11 35.29 -9.63
C SER A 684 -20.79 35.15 -8.27
N VAL A 685 -21.52 34.05 -8.05
CA VAL A 685 -22.13 33.74 -6.75
C VAL A 685 -21.05 33.47 -5.68
N SER A 686 -19.93 32.84 -6.06
CA SER A 686 -18.77 32.66 -5.17
C SER A 686 -18.17 34.00 -4.74
N LEU A 687 -18.01 34.96 -5.65
CA LEU A 687 -17.54 36.30 -5.34
C LEU A 687 -18.50 37.02 -4.38
N LEU A 688 -19.82 36.98 -4.65
CA LEU A 688 -20.83 37.55 -3.75
C LEU A 688 -20.78 36.92 -2.34
N LEU A 689 -20.58 35.60 -2.26
CA LEU A 689 -20.38 34.90 -0.99
C LEU A 689 -19.11 35.37 -0.27
N THR A 690 -17.99 35.53 -0.98
CA THR A 690 -16.73 36.04 -0.37
C THR A 690 -16.85 37.49 0.10
N PHE A 691 -17.57 38.35 -0.63
CA PHE A 691 -17.85 39.72 -0.21
C PHE A 691 -18.76 39.75 1.02
N TYR A 692 -19.79 38.91 1.04
CA TYR A 692 -20.66 38.76 2.20
C TYR A 692 -19.88 38.29 3.43
N ASP A 693 -19.04 37.25 3.30
CA ASP A 693 -18.20 36.72 4.37
C ASP A 693 -17.16 37.76 4.87
N LEU A 694 -16.68 38.65 3.99
CA LEU A 694 -15.77 39.74 4.35
C LEU A 694 -16.47 40.86 5.15
N LEU A 695 -17.72 41.17 4.81
CA LEU A 695 -18.53 42.17 5.52
C LEU A 695 -19.02 41.65 6.88
N SER A 696 -19.35 40.37 6.95
CA SER A 696 -19.90 39.71 8.15
C SER A 696 -18.82 39.13 9.08
N SER A 697 -17.54 39.18 8.69
CA SER A 697 -16.39 38.67 9.47
C SER A 697 -16.48 37.19 9.86
N HIS A 698 -17.19 36.36 9.08
CA HIS A 698 -17.37 34.93 9.36
C HIS A 698 -16.09 34.08 9.16
N ALA A 699 -15.02 34.61 8.55
CA ALA A 699 -13.79 33.86 8.27
C ALA A 699 -12.51 34.72 8.34
N SER A 700 -11.35 34.05 8.30
CA SER A 700 -10.05 34.73 8.30
C SER A 700 -9.89 35.62 7.06
N LYS A 701 -9.60 36.92 7.27
CA LYS A 701 -9.37 37.89 6.19
C LYS A 701 -8.36 37.39 5.15
N LYS A 702 -7.28 36.71 5.57
CA LYS A 702 -6.26 36.15 4.66
C LYS A 702 -6.83 35.07 3.73
N GLN A 703 -7.68 34.19 4.25
CA GLN A 703 -8.34 33.15 3.45
C GLN A 703 -9.33 33.75 2.45
N LEU A 704 -10.10 34.75 2.90
CA LEU A 704 -11.06 35.47 2.06
C LEU A 704 -10.38 36.27 0.94
N TYR A 705 -9.29 36.99 1.22
CA TYR A 705 -8.54 37.70 0.18
C TYR A 705 -7.93 36.74 -0.85
N THR A 706 -7.46 35.57 -0.41
CA THR A 706 -6.93 34.56 -1.35
C THR A 706 -8.06 34.00 -2.23
N ALA A 707 -9.22 33.70 -1.65
CA ALA A 707 -10.40 33.24 -2.39
C ALA A 707 -10.89 34.30 -3.39
N LEU A 708 -10.96 35.56 -2.97
CA LEU A 708 -11.33 36.69 -3.81
C LEU A 708 -10.39 36.84 -5.01
N LEU A 709 -9.07 36.77 -4.80
CA LEU A 709 -8.08 36.85 -5.87
C LEU A 709 -8.18 35.67 -6.85
N VAL A 710 -8.38 34.45 -6.33
CA VAL A 710 -8.55 33.25 -7.16
C VAL A 710 -9.82 33.35 -8.01
N ASP A 711 -10.96 33.70 -7.42
CA ASP A 711 -12.24 33.82 -8.14
C ASP A 711 -12.20 34.98 -9.16
N SER A 712 -11.51 36.07 -8.84
CA SER A 712 -11.30 37.22 -9.77
C SER A 712 -10.41 36.86 -10.96
N CYS A 713 -9.44 35.96 -10.78
CA CYS A 713 -8.64 35.44 -11.89
C CYS A 713 -9.41 34.39 -12.70
N ASP A 714 -10.18 33.54 -12.03
CA ASP A 714 -10.87 32.41 -12.63
C ASP A 714 -12.09 32.83 -13.46
N ILE A 715 -12.74 33.95 -13.14
CA ILE A 715 -13.89 34.48 -13.91
C ILE A 715 -13.52 34.86 -15.35
N LEU A 716 -12.25 35.20 -15.61
CA LEU A 716 -11.75 35.55 -16.94
C LEU A 716 -11.78 34.36 -17.91
N ILE A 717 -11.74 33.13 -17.41
CA ILE A 717 -11.67 31.92 -18.23
C ILE A 717 -13.03 31.62 -18.90
N PRO A 718 -14.14 31.43 -18.18
CA PRO A 718 -15.44 31.30 -18.83
C PRO A 718 -15.91 32.63 -19.44
N GLY A 719 -15.57 33.77 -18.83
CA GLY A 719 -16.00 35.09 -19.33
C GLY A 719 -15.44 35.42 -20.72
N SER A 720 -14.17 35.09 -20.99
CA SER A 720 -13.59 35.25 -22.33
C SER A 720 -14.08 34.20 -23.32
N ALA A 721 -14.27 32.95 -22.89
CA ALA A 721 -14.71 31.86 -23.75
C ALA A 721 -16.16 32.02 -24.23
N VAL A 722 -17.02 32.65 -23.43
CA VAL A 722 -18.41 33.00 -23.77
C VAL A 722 -18.50 34.36 -24.50
N GLY A 723 -17.43 35.17 -24.45
CA GLY A 723 -17.38 36.49 -25.08
C GLY A 723 -17.96 37.63 -24.24
N TRP A 724 -18.21 37.41 -22.95
CA TRP A 724 -18.69 38.45 -22.01
C TRP A 724 -17.57 39.38 -21.54
N ILE A 725 -16.33 38.90 -21.50
CA ILE A 725 -15.16 39.69 -21.10
C ILE A 725 -14.18 39.75 -22.28
N PRO A 726 -13.83 40.95 -22.79
CA PRO A 726 -12.85 41.11 -23.87
C PRO A 726 -11.42 40.96 -23.33
N ALA A 727 -11.02 39.72 -23.01
CA ALA A 727 -9.67 39.40 -22.54
C ALA A 727 -8.88 38.63 -23.62
N SER A 728 -7.61 38.98 -23.80
CA SER A 728 -6.73 38.26 -24.73
C SER A 728 -6.42 36.84 -24.22
N SER A 729 -6.13 35.90 -25.13
CA SER A 729 -5.76 34.52 -24.77
C SER A 729 -4.54 34.48 -23.82
N VAL A 730 -3.59 35.40 -23.98
CA VAL A 730 -2.42 35.52 -23.10
C VAL A 730 -2.84 35.99 -21.71
N THR A 731 -3.70 37.00 -21.62
CA THR A 731 -4.23 37.52 -20.34
C THR A 731 -4.96 36.42 -19.55
N VAL A 732 -5.78 35.62 -20.24
CA VAL A 732 -6.50 34.47 -19.63
C VAL A 732 -5.53 33.39 -19.17
N GLY A 733 -4.47 33.12 -19.95
CA GLY A 733 -3.40 32.20 -19.55
C GLY A 733 -2.65 32.66 -18.30
N VAL A 734 -2.32 33.95 -18.20
CA VAL A 734 -1.66 34.53 -17.02
C VAL A 734 -2.55 34.44 -15.78
N ALA A 735 -3.81 34.86 -15.90
CA ALA A 735 -4.77 34.77 -14.80
C ALA A 735 -4.98 33.32 -14.31
N SER A 736 -5.13 32.37 -15.24
CA SER A 736 -5.24 30.95 -14.91
C SER A 736 -3.96 30.38 -14.27
N SER A 737 -2.79 30.94 -14.58
CA SER A 737 -1.51 30.52 -13.99
C SER A 737 -1.42 31.00 -12.54
N VAL A 738 -1.74 32.28 -12.29
CA VAL A 738 -1.77 32.87 -10.95
C VAL A 738 -2.72 32.12 -10.03
N SER A 739 -3.96 31.87 -10.46
CA SER A 739 -4.94 31.15 -9.63
C SER A 739 -4.52 29.70 -9.35
N SER A 740 -3.92 29.01 -10.33
CA SER A 740 -3.45 27.63 -10.17
C SER A 740 -2.30 27.50 -9.18
N VAL A 741 -1.35 28.44 -9.20
CA VAL A 741 -0.24 28.48 -8.24
C VAL A 741 -0.75 28.74 -6.83
N MET A 742 -1.65 29.71 -6.66
CA MET A 742 -2.22 30.04 -5.34
C MET A 742 -3.00 28.87 -4.74
N VAL A 743 -3.85 28.20 -5.54
CA VAL A 743 -4.60 27.02 -5.08
C VAL A 743 -3.67 25.82 -4.84
N GLY A 744 -2.64 25.65 -5.67
CA GLY A 744 -1.60 24.65 -5.47
C GLY A 744 -0.85 24.83 -4.15
N GLN A 745 -0.48 26.08 -3.81
CA GLN A 745 0.14 26.41 -2.52
C GLN A 745 -0.78 26.12 -1.33
N GLN A 746 -2.09 26.35 -1.45
CA GLN A 746 -3.05 26.00 -0.39
C GLN A 746 -3.18 24.48 -0.18
N ILE A 747 -3.19 23.71 -1.28
CA ILE A 747 -3.19 22.23 -1.21
C ILE A 747 -1.91 21.76 -0.53
N TRP A 748 -0.76 22.29 -0.94
CA TRP A 748 0.54 21.97 -0.35
C TRP A 748 0.60 22.31 1.15
N GLY A 749 0.12 23.49 1.54
CA GLY A 749 0.05 23.90 2.94
C GLY A 749 -0.83 22.99 3.80
N ARG A 750 -1.95 22.48 3.25
CA ARG A 750 -2.80 21.49 3.94
C ARG A 750 -2.09 20.15 4.12
N VAL A 751 -1.41 19.66 3.08
CA VAL A 751 -0.61 18.43 3.15
C VAL A 751 0.50 18.56 4.19
N GLN A 752 1.21 19.70 4.22
CA GLN A 752 2.23 19.96 5.22
C GLN A 752 1.64 20.08 6.63
N LYS A 753 0.48 20.72 6.80
CA LYS A 753 -0.18 20.82 8.11
C LYS A 753 -0.59 19.44 8.64
N GLN A 754 -1.17 18.60 7.79
CA GLN A 754 -1.49 17.21 8.15
C GLN A 754 -0.24 16.42 8.54
N ALA A 755 0.85 16.55 7.78
CA ALA A 755 2.12 15.92 8.12
C ALA A 755 2.68 16.41 9.47
N ARG A 756 2.64 17.72 9.73
CA ARG A 756 3.07 18.32 11.00
C ARG A 756 2.18 17.96 12.18
N GLU A 757 0.86 17.86 12.01
CA GLU A 757 -0.05 17.42 13.07
C GLU A 757 0.18 15.95 13.44
N VAL A 758 0.43 15.10 12.45
CA VAL A 758 0.84 13.71 12.68
C VAL A 758 2.16 13.67 13.46
N GLU A 759 3.12 14.51 13.09
CA GLU A 759 4.42 14.60 13.78
C GLU A 759 4.32 15.21 15.18
N GLN A 760 3.49 16.25 15.37
CA GLN A 760 3.24 16.88 16.66
C GLN A 760 2.53 15.91 17.60
N LYS A 761 1.56 15.13 17.12
CA LYS A 761 0.97 14.04 17.90
C LYS A 761 1.99 12.97 18.26
N ARG A 762 2.97 12.68 17.39
CA ARG A 762 4.11 11.80 17.70
C ARG A 762 5.00 12.41 18.80
N ARG A 763 5.31 13.71 18.72
CA ARG A 763 6.13 14.43 19.70
C ARG A 763 5.42 14.64 21.04
N GLU A 764 4.12 14.91 21.06
CA GLU A 764 3.30 15.01 22.27
C GLU A 764 3.18 13.65 22.96
N LYS A 765 3.03 12.55 22.19
CA LYS A 765 3.12 11.19 22.73
C LYS A 765 4.51 10.93 23.34
N ALA A 766 5.59 11.38 22.70
CA ALA A 766 6.95 11.28 23.23
C ALA A 766 7.15 12.15 24.49
N ALA A 767 6.65 13.39 24.52
CA ALA A 767 6.76 14.30 25.65
C ALA A 767 5.90 13.85 26.85
N ARG A 768 4.72 13.26 26.60
CA ARG A 768 3.89 12.65 27.65
C ARG A 768 4.59 11.43 28.25
N LYS A 769 5.28 10.64 27.43
CA LYS A 769 6.13 9.52 27.87
C LYS A 769 7.30 10.01 28.74
N VAL A 770 7.95 11.12 28.39
CA VAL A 770 9.02 11.73 29.20
C VAL A 770 8.48 12.33 30.51
N ARG A 771 7.32 12.99 30.50
CA ARG A 771 6.70 13.58 31.70
C ARG A 771 6.25 12.52 32.72
N PHE A 772 5.72 11.40 32.26
CA PHE A 772 5.46 10.25 33.13
C PHE A 772 6.77 9.61 33.64
N GLY A 773 7.80 9.52 32.80
CA GLY A 773 9.13 9.04 33.22
C GLY A 773 9.81 9.91 34.30
N VAL A 774 9.64 11.24 34.26
CA VAL A 774 10.19 12.16 35.27
C VAL A 774 9.37 12.10 36.57
N GLY A 775 8.04 12.05 36.49
CA GLY A 775 7.17 11.94 37.68
C GLY A 775 7.32 10.62 38.43
N THR A 776 7.72 9.54 37.74
CA THR A 776 8.01 8.24 38.38
C THR A 776 9.35 8.28 39.11
N LYS A 777 10.36 8.98 38.56
CA LYS A 777 11.68 9.13 39.20
C LYS A 777 11.65 10.03 40.45
N GLU A 778 10.88 11.13 40.43
CA GLU A 778 10.73 11.98 41.63
C GLU A 778 10.02 11.22 42.77
N GLY A 779 9.00 10.41 42.44
CA GLY A 779 8.30 9.56 43.41
C GLY A 779 9.12 8.38 43.95
N GLU A 780 10.09 7.88 43.19
CA GLU A 780 11.04 6.85 43.65
C GLU A 780 12.13 7.44 44.55
N THR A 781 12.69 8.63 44.24
CA THR A 781 13.66 9.31 45.12
C THR A 781 13.08 9.75 46.46
N GLU A 782 11.79 10.11 46.50
CA GLU A 782 11.11 10.48 47.75
C GLU A 782 10.78 9.25 48.61
N LYS A 783 10.56 8.08 47.99
CA LYS A 783 10.38 6.79 48.69
C LYS A 783 11.69 6.21 49.19
N GLU A 784 12.77 6.27 48.41
CA GLU A 784 14.10 5.82 48.84
C GLU A 784 14.63 6.64 50.04
N GLY A 785 14.40 7.96 50.06
CA GLY A 785 14.78 8.80 51.20
C GLY A 785 13.98 8.55 52.49
N ILE A 786 12.77 7.99 52.39
CA ILE A 786 11.93 7.60 53.54
C ILE A 786 12.29 6.19 54.03
N GLU A 787 12.61 5.27 53.13
CA GLU A 787 13.04 3.91 53.47
C GLU A 787 14.46 3.86 54.06
N GLU A 788 15.37 4.74 53.62
CA GLU A 788 16.73 4.84 54.20
C GLU A 788 16.70 5.39 55.63
N LYS A 789 15.79 6.32 55.94
CA LYS A 789 15.58 6.83 57.30
C LYS A 789 14.90 5.81 58.22
N MET A 790 13.95 5.01 57.73
CA MET A 790 13.35 3.91 58.52
C MET A 790 14.26 2.69 58.67
N GLY A 791 15.22 2.49 57.76
CA GLY A 791 16.22 1.41 57.83
C GLY A 791 17.35 1.67 58.82
N ALA A 792 17.74 2.94 58.99
CA ALA A 792 18.80 3.33 59.91
C ALA A 792 18.38 3.26 61.40
N GLU A 793 17.09 3.45 61.70
CA GLU A 793 16.58 3.44 63.08
C GLU A 793 16.35 2.01 63.63
N LYS A 794 16.28 0.99 62.76
CA LYS A 794 16.06 -0.41 63.17
C LYS A 794 17.32 -1.24 63.41
N LYS A 795 18.52 -0.74 63.07
CA LYS A 795 19.79 -1.46 63.26
C LYS A 795 20.59 -1.05 64.50
N ALA A 796 20.08 -0.12 65.29
CA ALA A 796 20.74 0.39 66.49
C ALA A 796 19.87 0.28 67.74
N ASN A 797 19.32 -0.90 68.06
CA ASN A 797 19.11 -1.25 69.47
C ASN A 797 18.79 -2.74 69.68
N GLY A 798 19.81 -3.48 70.07
CA GLY A 798 19.69 -4.82 70.63
C GLY A 798 20.76 -5.00 71.68
N ASN A 799 20.53 -4.49 72.89
CA ASN A 799 21.09 -4.97 74.16
C ASN A 799 20.65 -4.09 75.35
N GLY A 800 20.23 -4.72 76.46
CA GLY A 800 20.35 -4.14 77.81
C GLY A 800 19.10 -3.60 78.51
N VAL A 801 18.44 -4.46 79.30
CA VAL A 801 18.29 -4.35 80.78
C VAL A 801 17.94 -2.97 81.41
N VAL A 802 16.73 -2.93 82.00
CA VAL A 802 16.30 -2.33 83.31
C VAL A 802 16.00 -0.81 83.45
N ASN A 803 14.81 -0.59 84.05
CA ASN A 803 14.29 0.54 84.84
C ASN A 803 13.91 1.88 84.17
N GLY A 804 12.69 2.33 84.50
CA GLY A 804 12.47 3.70 84.95
C GLY A 804 11.60 4.61 84.06
N SER A 805 10.29 4.57 84.30
CA SER A 805 9.48 5.72 84.75
C SER A 805 9.39 7.03 83.93
N VAL A 806 8.14 7.52 83.84
CA VAL A 806 7.68 8.94 83.85
C VAL A 806 7.20 9.61 82.54
N LYS A 807 5.87 9.85 82.54
CA LYS A 807 5.05 10.98 82.00
C LYS A 807 5.11 11.34 80.51
N ALA A 808 4.01 11.36 79.76
CA ALA A 808 2.78 12.19 79.87
C ALA A 808 3.01 13.70 79.63
N LEU A 809 2.46 14.22 78.52
CA LEU A 809 1.70 15.48 78.36
C LEU A 809 1.51 15.69 76.82
N VAL A 810 0.30 15.79 76.24
CA VAL A 810 -0.78 16.81 76.37
C VAL A 810 -0.61 18.00 75.40
N ASN A 811 -1.77 18.40 74.85
CA ASN A 811 -2.15 19.58 74.04
C ASN A 811 -2.01 19.43 72.52
N ALA A 812 -3.11 19.44 71.72
CA ALA A 812 -4.21 20.42 71.59
C ALA A 812 -3.64 21.78 71.11
N THR A 813 -4.09 22.43 70.05
CA THR A 813 -5.44 22.88 69.63
C THR A 813 -5.35 23.37 68.18
N GLY A 814 -6.39 23.31 67.33
CA GLY A 814 -7.38 24.40 67.11
C GLY A 814 -6.72 25.58 66.36
N ASP A 815 -7.15 26.12 65.22
CA ASP A 815 -8.45 26.42 64.59
C ASP A 815 -8.12 26.73 63.10
N GLY A 816 -8.99 26.79 62.11
CA GLY A 816 -10.43 27.01 62.04
C GLY A 816 -10.75 27.70 60.70
N ASN A 817 -12.04 27.72 60.35
CA ASN A 817 -12.70 28.26 59.14
C ASN A 817 -12.56 27.44 57.85
N GLY A 818 -13.64 27.05 57.17
CA GLY A 818 -15.05 27.39 57.32
C GLY A 818 -15.75 27.26 55.97
N SER A 819 -17.05 26.96 55.98
CA SER A 819 -18.00 26.77 54.86
C SER A 819 -17.85 25.43 54.10
N VAL A 820 -18.66 24.38 54.29
CA VAL A 820 -20.13 24.19 54.43
C VAL A 820 -20.94 24.45 53.16
N LYS A 821 -21.53 23.34 52.68
CA LYS A 821 -22.74 23.13 51.84
C LYS A 821 -22.54 23.20 50.32
N LYS A 822 -22.67 22.04 49.65
CA LYS A 822 -23.91 21.46 49.06
C LYS A 822 -24.39 22.33 47.88
N ARG A 823 -24.76 21.84 46.70
CA ARG A 823 -25.49 20.62 46.36
C ARG A 823 -25.59 20.53 44.82
N ALA A 824 -25.59 19.30 44.31
CA ALA A 824 -26.49 18.75 43.29
C ALA A 824 -26.79 19.47 41.94
N LYS A 825 -26.74 18.60 40.92
CA LYS A 825 -27.71 18.38 39.81
C LYS A 825 -27.58 19.18 38.51
N LYS A 826 -27.36 18.37 37.46
CA LYS A 826 -28.03 18.33 36.14
C LYS A 826 -28.09 19.61 35.30
N ALA A 827 -27.43 19.55 34.15
CA ALA A 827 -28.10 19.49 32.85
C ALA A 827 -27.33 18.49 31.97
#